data_AF-A0A4P6F789-F1
#
_entry.id   AF-A0A4P6F789-F1
#
_cell.length_a   1.000
_cell.length_b   1.000
_cell.length_c   1.000
_cell.angle_alpha   90.00
_cell.angle_beta   90.00
_cell.angle_gamma   90.00
#
_symmetry.space_group_name_H-M   'P 1'
#
loop_
_entity.id
_entity.type
_entity.pdbx_description
1 polymer ?
#
loop_
_entity_poly.entity_id
_entity_poly.type
_entity_poly.pdbx_seq_one_letter_code
_entity_poly.pdbx_strand_id
1 'polypeptide(L)'
;MNPTTQRLQGTLAVAAVLAFLVGVPTILVKAGMTPWTTDWGTVWDRLSLPDNGTLLVTLLGLVAWAGWAYLTVGLIADLFGRVQGARVPRVRGFGLSQGVARRVIDVAALAFAAVPTLTAFGAPAQATAPAVVASLDPTPVPTTVPAPVPASVATSSAPAAAAATTASYTVRRGDSLWRIAEQQLGDPHRWTEIHELNRALLGDQPDLIAAGTVLQLPAPAAVAPAGDYIVEPGDTLSQIAKDELGDPNAYPQIVEASKSIIQPGGQHLTDPNLIYPGWTLDVTPDVATSATAAPATVVEPAATPTPPDTARKSPATAPTPPAETSPSVQEPRPDTPTAPLVSTEARRLYEASPDASQTASDDPEGRPSWLVPALIGPGTILAAGLFLTVRSRRRNGLRHRVPGQVPGPLPTEIADVAETVRITGQPNSASLRTVHLALTSLAAAYLDPCAYPPVHAVDVTDTHVRVHLLDPTDLPSPWVGSGTTWRAPLDADFPDLGIVPPYPMLVSVGQADDGALWLLNLEQITDTSVSGDIDAVQAFGRNVATELAVSPWSRTVQVDVIGFAPELDGFGPGRITHHADDAEVQDLAARVEGERSAEDWDPEILRAVIVDTHDCRASAARLSDAIRAHASRPGVVCLRLGETPSGTGLEVVSGRLRYAALDLDVTAVGLPAQEAAAVTALVHHAQLTPTTSAPARTGLTDTTGAIIGTLTLPRPATNEPAPGTLLPEPAERYADGAAVTVDDVAVLAPVIPDKVASDVLDADPNLDRDLAMWKRGKDCPWPTVTILGEVGLRGHGPDAEVASRRGHYAELATYLWLHPKGATSAKLAEAFGCSLARVRADMTHLRTHFGKRHVPKGPARNDPAYADWPGYHLVDVLVDRDLFDRLRARAQARGATDGADAGIHDLITALDLVHGQPLTDDRPGNAWHWYYTEVSYDRYDAAGIVDVALTVQAHALARPEPDTALARRVLEIALTASPYSEEAWQALANVADAEGNHAEADQLRSDNRRDRGDDEAPLDPPVRTRQIAARRRKATPGPRTRN
;
A
#
# COMPACT_ATOMS: atom_id res chain seq x y z
N MET A 1 31.82 17.48 -36.30
CA MET A 1 33.03 18.35 -36.25
C MET A 1 34.10 17.82 -37.20
N ASN A 2 35.06 18.63 -37.62
CA ASN A 2 36.16 18.16 -38.49
C ASN A 2 37.21 17.34 -37.71
N PRO A 3 37.72 16.22 -38.25
CA PRO A 3 38.69 15.37 -37.55
C PRO A 3 40.06 16.04 -37.34
N THR A 4 40.40 17.02 -38.17
CA THR A 4 41.58 17.88 -37.99
C THR A 4 41.46 18.77 -36.76
N THR A 5 40.29 19.38 -36.53
CA THR A 5 40.00 20.20 -35.34
C THR A 5 40.09 19.37 -34.07
N GLN A 6 39.54 18.15 -34.08
CA GLN A 6 39.54 17.23 -32.94
C GLN A 6 40.97 16.78 -32.55
N ARG A 7 41.82 16.47 -33.55
CA ARG A 7 43.24 16.17 -33.33
C ARG A 7 44.05 17.38 -32.82
N LEU A 8 43.72 18.59 -33.26
CA LEU A 8 44.34 19.82 -32.74
C LEU A 8 43.94 20.06 -31.27
N GLN A 9 42.67 19.87 -30.94
CA GLN A 9 42.17 20.02 -29.57
C GLN A 9 42.79 18.99 -28.61
N GLY A 10 42.91 17.72 -29.00
CA GLY A 10 43.54 16.69 -28.17
C GLY A 10 45.05 16.88 -27.99
N THR A 11 45.78 17.33 -29.02
CA THR A 11 47.22 17.64 -28.85
C THR A 11 47.47 18.88 -27.99
N LEU A 12 46.60 19.91 -28.09
CA LEU A 12 46.61 21.05 -27.16
C LEU A 12 46.26 20.62 -25.72
N ALA A 13 45.33 19.69 -25.52
CA ALA A 13 44.99 19.15 -24.21
C ALA A 13 46.18 18.41 -23.55
N VAL A 14 46.88 17.55 -24.30
CA VAL A 14 48.10 16.88 -23.81
C VAL A 14 49.21 17.89 -23.48
N ALA A 15 49.41 18.90 -24.34
CA ALA A 15 50.37 19.96 -24.08
C ALA A 15 50.05 20.77 -22.81
N ALA A 16 48.77 21.06 -22.55
CA ALA A 16 48.31 21.75 -21.35
C ALA A 16 48.54 20.92 -20.07
N VAL A 17 48.31 19.60 -20.13
CA VAL A 17 48.61 18.69 -18.99
C VAL A 17 50.10 18.67 -18.68
N LEU A 18 50.97 18.54 -19.69
CA LEU A 18 52.43 18.59 -19.49
C LEU A 18 52.90 19.95 -18.96
N ALA A 19 52.32 21.05 -19.46
CA ALA A 19 52.59 22.40 -18.98
C ALA A 19 52.15 22.61 -17.52
N PHE A 20 51.05 22.01 -17.08
CA PHE A 20 50.64 22.03 -15.67
C PHE A 20 51.58 21.20 -14.79
N LEU A 21 51.83 19.94 -15.16
CA LEU A 21 52.62 18.99 -14.38
C LEU A 21 54.08 19.42 -14.18
N VAL A 22 54.70 20.06 -15.18
CA VAL A 22 56.11 20.50 -15.11
C VAL A 22 56.22 22.01 -14.81
N GLY A 23 55.33 22.83 -15.38
CA GLY A 23 55.40 24.28 -15.29
C GLY A 23 55.10 24.82 -13.91
N VAL A 24 54.05 24.33 -13.22
CA VAL A 24 53.70 24.81 -11.87
C VAL A 24 54.82 24.53 -10.86
N PRO A 25 55.38 23.31 -10.74
CA PRO A 25 56.59 23.05 -9.96
C PRO A 25 57.76 23.97 -10.32
N THR A 26 58.04 24.17 -11.61
CA THR A 26 59.15 24.99 -12.09
C THR A 26 58.98 26.47 -11.71
N ILE A 27 57.74 26.99 -11.74
CA ILE A 27 57.42 28.37 -11.33
C ILE A 27 57.57 28.51 -9.80
N LEU A 28 57.03 27.59 -9.01
CA LEU A 28 57.12 27.63 -7.55
C LEU A 28 58.58 27.56 -7.05
N VAL A 29 59.41 26.70 -7.66
CA VAL A 29 60.86 26.66 -7.36
C VAL A 29 61.55 27.98 -7.74
N LYS A 30 61.27 28.54 -8.93
CA LYS A 30 61.85 29.83 -9.35
C LYS A 30 61.39 31.03 -8.52
N ALA A 31 60.19 30.96 -7.93
CA ALA A 31 59.65 31.97 -7.02
C ALA A 31 60.17 31.86 -5.58
N GLY A 32 61.04 30.88 -5.26
CA GLY A 32 61.50 30.61 -3.89
C GLY A 32 60.41 30.03 -2.98
N MET A 33 59.28 29.61 -3.53
CA MET A 33 58.14 29.04 -2.80
C MET A 33 58.37 27.53 -2.59
N THR A 34 59.41 27.17 -1.84
CA THR A 34 59.87 25.80 -1.62
C THR A 34 59.78 25.41 -0.14
N PRO A 35 58.66 24.82 0.33
CA PRO A 35 58.42 24.59 1.76
C PRO A 35 59.54 23.81 2.48
N TRP A 36 60.21 22.89 1.78
CA TRP A 36 61.30 22.06 2.29
C TRP A 36 62.62 22.81 2.53
N THR A 37 62.77 24.06 2.07
CA THR A 37 63.91 24.93 2.42
C THR A 37 63.63 25.81 3.64
N THR A 38 62.49 25.64 4.30
CA THR A 38 62.11 26.38 5.51
C THR A 38 62.67 25.70 6.75
N ASP A 39 63.36 26.44 7.61
CA ASP A 39 63.71 25.97 8.95
C ASP A 39 62.50 26.07 9.89
N TRP A 40 61.75 24.97 9.95
CA TRP A 40 60.57 24.79 10.79
C TRP A 40 60.83 24.97 12.30
N GLY A 41 62.08 24.79 12.76
CA GLY A 41 62.44 25.00 14.17
C GLY A 41 62.33 26.45 14.62
N THR A 42 62.46 27.40 13.70
CA THR A 42 62.44 28.85 14.00
C THR A 42 61.10 29.54 13.72
N VAL A 43 60.06 28.78 13.32
CA VAL A 43 58.77 29.37 12.91
C VAL A 43 58.02 30.02 14.09
N TRP A 44 58.15 29.46 15.30
CA TRP A 44 57.52 30.02 16.51
C TRP A 44 58.14 31.36 16.92
N ASP A 45 59.46 31.51 16.81
CA ASP A 45 60.15 32.77 17.06
C ASP A 45 59.78 33.84 16.01
N ARG A 46 59.58 33.44 14.75
CA ARG A 46 59.14 34.34 13.67
C ARG A 46 57.71 34.85 13.85
N LEU A 47 56.81 34.05 14.45
CA LEU A 47 55.46 34.51 14.85
C LEU A 47 55.49 35.55 15.98
N SER A 48 56.63 35.68 16.68
CA SER A 48 56.84 36.62 17.79
C SER A 48 57.54 37.92 17.36
N LEU A 49 57.84 38.08 16.07
CA LEU A 49 58.56 39.22 15.49
C LEU A 49 57.66 40.01 14.52
N PRO A 50 57.97 41.30 14.22
CA PRO A 50 57.26 42.05 13.18
C PRO A 50 57.38 41.36 11.82
N ASP A 51 56.24 41.08 11.17
CA ASP A 51 56.21 40.35 9.91
C ASP A 51 56.95 41.11 8.79
N ASN A 52 57.81 40.38 8.07
CA ASN A 52 58.58 40.87 6.94
C ASN A 52 58.11 40.25 5.60
N GLY A 53 56.94 39.60 5.60
CA GLY A 53 56.32 38.95 4.45
C GLY A 53 56.84 37.53 4.17
N THR A 54 57.92 37.09 4.83
CA THR A 54 58.50 35.76 4.57
C THR A 54 57.53 34.65 4.98
N LEU A 55 56.83 34.79 6.10
CA LEU A 55 55.81 33.82 6.55
C LEU A 55 54.67 33.70 5.55
N LEU A 56 54.20 34.82 4.98
CA LEU A 56 53.15 34.83 3.97
C LEU A 56 53.59 34.14 2.67
N VAL A 57 54.84 34.34 2.23
CA VAL A 57 55.40 33.65 1.06
C VAL A 57 55.54 32.14 1.31
N THR A 58 56.00 31.72 2.50
CA THR A 58 56.08 30.30 2.88
C THR A 58 54.69 29.64 2.93
N LEU A 59 53.69 30.32 3.51
CA LEU A 59 52.32 29.80 3.63
C LEU A 59 51.63 29.72 2.26
N LEU A 60 51.79 30.74 1.41
CA LEU A 60 51.29 30.74 0.04
C LEU A 60 51.94 29.61 -0.78
N GLY A 61 53.25 29.37 -0.58
CA GLY A 61 53.97 28.25 -1.17
C GLY A 61 53.42 26.89 -0.72
N LEU A 62 53.16 26.69 0.57
CA LEU A 62 52.52 25.47 1.08
C LEU A 62 51.16 25.21 0.41
N VAL A 63 50.30 26.22 0.34
CA VAL A 63 48.97 26.11 -0.29
C VAL A 63 49.09 25.79 -1.78
N ALA A 64 50.02 26.44 -2.50
CA ALA A 64 50.23 26.19 -3.93
C ALA A 64 50.75 24.77 -4.22
N TRP A 65 51.70 24.26 -3.41
CA TRP A 65 52.18 22.88 -3.53
C TRP A 65 51.11 21.84 -3.16
N ALA A 66 50.32 22.09 -2.11
CA ALA A 66 49.21 21.23 -1.74
C ALA A 66 48.14 21.17 -2.85
N GLY A 67 47.78 22.32 -3.42
CA GLY A 67 46.83 22.41 -4.54
C GLY A 67 47.33 21.70 -5.80
N TRP A 68 48.61 21.87 -6.15
CA TRP A 68 49.22 21.14 -7.27
C TRP A 68 49.25 19.62 -7.05
N ALA A 69 49.64 19.17 -5.85
CA ALA A 69 49.67 17.75 -5.50
C ALA A 69 48.27 17.12 -5.53
N TYR A 70 47.26 17.80 -4.98
CA TYR A 70 45.85 17.40 -5.00
C TYR A 70 45.34 17.20 -6.45
N LEU A 71 45.57 18.18 -7.33
CA LEU A 71 45.19 18.10 -8.75
C LEU A 71 45.94 16.98 -9.48
N THR A 72 47.24 16.82 -9.20
CA THR A 72 48.09 15.80 -9.83
C THR A 72 47.71 14.37 -9.42
N VAL A 73 47.37 14.15 -8.14
CA VAL A 73 46.88 12.85 -7.66
C VAL A 73 45.54 12.50 -8.30
N GLY A 74 44.62 13.46 -8.41
CA GLY A 74 43.35 13.27 -9.13
C GLY A 74 43.56 12.87 -10.59
N LEU A 75 44.44 13.57 -11.31
CA LEU A 75 44.80 13.26 -12.69
C LEU A 75 45.40 11.85 -12.85
N ILE A 76 46.30 11.43 -11.95
CA ILE A 76 46.94 10.11 -11.99
C ILE A 76 45.93 8.99 -11.71
N ALA A 77 45.03 9.16 -10.74
CA ALA A 77 43.98 8.19 -10.45
C ALA A 77 43.02 8.00 -11.65
N ASP A 78 42.57 9.09 -12.25
CA ASP A 78 41.70 9.10 -13.43
C ASP A 78 42.37 8.49 -14.68
N LEU A 79 43.70 8.60 -14.80
CA LEU A 79 44.47 7.93 -15.86
C LEU A 79 44.62 6.43 -15.59
N PHE A 80 44.95 6.03 -14.36
CA PHE A 80 45.16 4.63 -13.98
C PHE A 80 43.89 3.78 -14.10
N GLY A 81 42.74 4.33 -13.68
CA GLY A 81 41.44 3.65 -13.85
C GLY A 81 41.08 3.40 -15.31
N ARG A 82 41.32 4.37 -16.21
CA ARG A 82 41.14 4.19 -17.66
C ARG A 82 42.05 3.10 -18.23
N VAL A 83 43.30 3.01 -17.79
CA VAL A 83 44.24 1.95 -18.21
C VAL A 83 43.81 0.55 -17.74
N GLN A 84 43.11 0.45 -16.60
CA GLN A 84 42.57 -0.81 -16.09
C GLN A 84 41.11 -1.10 -16.51
N GLY A 85 40.47 -0.23 -17.31
CA GLY A 85 39.06 -0.37 -17.70
C GLY A 85 38.05 -0.17 -16.55
N ALA A 86 38.48 0.30 -15.38
CA ALA A 86 37.67 0.39 -14.18
C ALA A 86 37.16 1.82 -13.93
N ARG A 87 35.89 1.96 -13.53
CA ARG A 87 35.32 3.23 -13.05
C ARG A 87 35.98 3.61 -11.71
N VAL A 88 36.77 4.69 -11.68
CA VAL A 88 37.40 5.18 -10.44
C VAL A 88 36.31 5.63 -9.45
N PRO A 89 36.25 5.10 -8.21
CA PRO A 89 35.26 5.52 -7.23
C PRO A 89 35.50 6.98 -6.80
N ARG A 90 34.41 7.75 -6.68
CA ARG A 90 34.45 9.17 -6.25
C ARG A 90 34.86 9.27 -4.79
N VAL A 91 36.13 9.57 -4.52
CA VAL A 91 36.62 9.81 -3.15
C VAL A 91 36.08 11.16 -2.64
N ARG A 92 35.33 11.14 -1.52
CA ARG A 92 34.83 12.37 -0.87
C ARG A 92 36.00 13.32 -0.60
N GLY A 93 35.94 14.52 -1.18
CA GLY A 93 37.00 15.54 -1.14
C GLY A 93 37.70 15.81 -2.48
N PHE A 94 37.66 14.91 -3.47
CA PHE A 94 38.41 15.06 -4.73
C PHE A 94 37.58 15.54 -5.94
N GLY A 95 36.29 15.85 -5.77
CA GLY A 95 35.34 16.12 -6.87
C GLY A 95 35.77 17.22 -7.86
N LEU A 96 36.35 18.32 -7.38
CA LEU A 96 36.81 19.44 -8.23
C LEU A 96 37.96 19.04 -9.16
N SER A 97 38.90 18.22 -8.68
CA SER A 97 40.01 17.72 -9.50
C SER A 97 39.54 16.74 -10.59
N GLN A 98 38.69 15.79 -10.23
CA GLN A 98 38.22 14.75 -11.17
C GLN A 98 37.37 15.33 -12.30
N GLY A 99 36.51 16.32 -12.03
CA GLY A 99 35.68 16.97 -13.05
C GLY A 99 36.49 17.64 -14.17
N VAL A 100 37.59 18.32 -13.83
CA VAL A 100 38.47 18.99 -14.81
C VAL A 100 39.41 17.99 -15.48
N ALA A 101 40.04 17.09 -14.71
CA ALA A 101 40.92 16.05 -15.25
C ALA A 101 40.20 15.19 -16.29
N ARG A 102 38.97 14.77 -16.01
CA ARG A 102 38.13 13.96 -16.91
C ARG A 102 37.92 14.64 -18.26
N ARG A 103 37.45 15.89 -18.29
CA ARG A 103 37.22 16.65 -19.54
C ARG A 103 38.50 16.78 -20.39
N VAL A 104 39.65 17.02 -19.77
CA VAL A 104 40.93 17.17 -20.49
C VAL A 104 41.45 15.82 -21.03
N ILE A 105 41.32 14.74 -20.26
CA ILE A 105 41.71 13.38 -20.68
C ILE A 105 40.78 12.86 -21.80
N ASP A 106 39.47 13.11 -21.71
CA ASP A 106 38.51 12.63 -22.73
C ASP A 106 38.73 13.33 -24.08
N VAL A 107 39.03 14.64 -24.09
CA VAL A 107 39.44 15.38 -25.30
C VAL A 107 40.79 14.89 -25.86
N ALA A 108 41.73 14.48 -25.00
CA ALA A 108 43.00 13.89 -25.44
C ALA A 108 42.84 12.48 -26.03
N ALA A 109 42.01 11.63 -25.42
CA ALA A 109 41.75 10.26 -25.88
C ALA A 109 41.12 10.23 -27.29
N LEU A 110 40.19 11.15 -27.57
CA LEU A 110 39.56 11.33 -28.88
C LEU A 110 40.53 11.66 -30.03
N ALA A 111 41.76 12.11 -29.75
CA ALA A 111 42.76 12.36 -30.78
C ALA A 111 43.59 11.12 -31.17
N PHE A 112 43.61 10.06 -30.34
CA PHE A 112 44.43 8.85 -30.56
C PHE A 112 43.65 7.62 -31.04
N ALA A 113 42.31 7.64 -31.00
CA ALA A 113 41.44 6.53 -31.42
C ALA A 113 41.35 6.33 -32.95
N ALA A 114 42.48 6.38 -33.67
CA ALA A 114 42.53 6.33 -35.14
C ALA A 114 43.83 5.71 -35.70
N VAL A 115 44.04 4.41 -35.44
CA VAL A 115 45.06 3.59 -36.13
C VAL A 115 44.38 2.37 -36.77
N PRO A 116 44.46 2.18 -38.09
CA PRO A 116 43.86 1.03 -38.77
C PRO A 116 44.83 -0.16 -38.83
N THR A 117 44.72 -1.10 -37.89
CA THR A 117 45.42 -2.39 -37.97
C THR A 117 44.67 -3.37 -38.88
N LEU A 118 45.09 -3.46 -40.14
CA LEU A 118 44.60 -4.47 -41.08
C LEU A 118 45.23 -5.83 -40.80
N THR A 119 44.48 -6.73 -40.16
CA THR A 119 44.72 -8.19 -40.16
C THR A 119 43.40 -8.89 -40.45
N ALA A 120 43.40 -9.83 -41.40
CA ALA A 120 42.17 -10.39 -41.97
C ALA A 120 41.84 -11.81 -41.46
N PHE A 121 40.57 -12.17 -41.62
CA PHE A 121 39.95 -13.49 -41.41
C PHE A 121 39.85 -14.02 -39.96
N GLY A 122 38.60 -14.12 -39.51
CA GLY A 122 38.19 -14.67 -38.22
C GLY A 122 36.81 -14.14 -37.87
N ALA A 123 35.74 -14.78 -38.37
CA ALA A 123 34.39 -14.36 -38.05
C ALA A 123 34.07 -14.74 -36.59
N PRO A 124 33.62 -13.80 -35.73
CA PRO A 124 33.07 -14.16 -34.43
C PRO A 124 31.75 -14.89 -34.66
N ALA A 125 31.63 -16.11 -34.14
CA ALA A 125 30.35 -16.81 -34.10
C ALA A 125 29.37 -16.01 -33.22
N GLN A 126 28.08 -16.03 -33.57
CA GLN A 126 27.03 -15.51 -32.70
C GLN A 126 27.02 -16.33 -31.40
N ALA A 127 27.29 -15.68 -30.27
CA ALA A 127 27.14 -16.29 -28.96
C ALA A 127 25.64 -16.31 -28.62
N THR A 128 24.93 -17.32 -29.13
CA THR A 128 23.53 -17.56 -28.81
C THR A 128 23.38 -17.76 -27.31
N ALA A 129 22.58 -16.91 -26.65
CA ALA A 129 22.22 -17.15 -25.25
C ALA A 129 21.44 -18.47 -25.13
N PRO A 130 21.74 -19.34 -24.16
CA PRO A 130 21.00 -20.58 -23.96
C PRO A 130 19.63 -20.28 -23.36
N ALA A 131 18.63 -20.08 -24.21
CA ALA A 131 17.23 -20.05 -23.79
C ALA A 131 16.83 -21.42 -23.24
N VAL A 132 16.76 -21.55 -21.91
CA VAL A 132 16.17 -22.72 -21.26
C VAL A 132 14.65 -22.61 -21.36
N VAL A 133 14.12 -22.99 -22.52
CA VAL A 133 12.69 -23.20 -22.70
C VAL A 133 12.29 -24.41 -21.86
N ALA A 134 11.46 -24.19 -20.84
CA ALA A 134 10.85 -25.26 -20.06
C ALA A 134 9.71 -25.92 -20.87
N SER A 135 10.08 -26.74 -21.86
CA SER A 135 9.13 -27.47 -22.70
C SER A 135 8.31 -28.47 -21.87
N LEU A 136 7.06 -28.11 -21.59
CA LEU A 136 6.04 -29.07 -21.17
C LEU A 136 5.57 -29.84 -22.41
N ASP A 137 6.20 -30.98 -22.71
CA ASP A 137 5.69 -31.95 -23.69
C ASP A 137 4.42 -32.62 -23.13
N PRO A 138 3.24 -32.45 -23.75
CA PRO A 138 2.02 -33.11 -23.30
C PRO A 138 1.96 -34.54 -23.83
N THR A 139 1.96 -35.54 -22.94
CA THR A 139 1.82 -36.95 -23.32
C THR A 139 0.45 -37.20 -23.99
N PRO A 140 0.38 -37.67 -25.24
CA PRO A 140 -0.90 -37.78 -25.96
C PRO A 140 -1.74 -38.96 -25.48
N VAL A 141 -2.96 -38.68 -25.00
CA VAL A 141 -3.98 -39.70 -24.68
C VAL A 141 -4.99 -39.75 -25.83
N PRO A 142 -5.18 -40.90 -26.52
CA PRO A 142 -6.03 -40.95 -27.71
C PRO A 142 -7.53 -41.06 -27.37
N THR A 143 -8.22 -39.92 -27.33
CA THR A 143 -9.69 -39.87 -27.27
C THR A 143 -10.25 -39.53 -28.65
N THR A 144 -10.82 -40.54 -29.33
CA THR A 144 -11.46 -40.37 -30.64
C THR A 144 -12.81 -39.66 -30.51
N VAL A 145 -12.91 -38.43 -31.03
CA VAL A 145 -14.19 -37.71 -31.21
C VAL A 145 -14.67 -37.89 -32.66
N PRO A 146 -15.88 -38.43 -32.91
CA PRO A 146 -16.48 -38.46 -34.25
C PRO A 146 -16.97 -37.04 -34.64
N ALA A 147 -16.67 -36.61 -35.86
CA ALA A 147 -17.14 -35.32 -36.38
C ALA A 147 -18.63 -35.37 -36.79
N PRO A 148 -19.46 -34.41 -36.37
CA PRO A 148 -20.83 -34.26 -36.88
C PRO A 148 -20.89 -33.46 -38.19
N VAL A 149 -21.79 -33.86 -39.08
CA VAL A 149 -22.15 -33.16 -40.33
C VAL A 149 -23.39 -32.27 -40.04
N PRO A 150 -23.52 -31.05 -40.60
CA PRO A 150 -24.43 -30.04 -40.06
C PRO A 150 -25.91 -30.29 -40.35
N ALA A 151 -26.77 -29.86 -39.41
CA ALA A 151 -28.22 -29.86 -39.57
C ALA A 151 -28.86 -28.58 -39.00
N SER A 152 -29.63 -27.92 -39.87
CA SER A 152 -30.55 -26.78 -39.65
C SER A 152 -31.08 -26.58 -38.23
N VAL A 153 -30.80 -25.42 -37.61
CA VAL A 153 -31.54 -24.95 -36.43
C VAL A 153 -32.88 -24.36 -36.90
N ALA A 154 -33.96 -25.12 -36.72
CA ALA A 154 -35.31 -24.59 -36.81
C ALA A 154 -35.69 -23.86 -35.52
N THR A 155 -36.46 -22.77 -35.64
CA THR A 155 -36.97 -22.00 -34.50
C THR A 155 -37.81 -22.85 -33.54
N SER A 156 -37.50 -22.78 -32.24
CA SER A 156 -38.40 -23.17 -31.16
C SER A 156 -38.51 -22.02 -30.16
N SER A 157 -39.73 -21.60 -29.87
CA SER A 157 -40.03 -20.42 -29.05
C SER A 157 -40.73 -20.83 -27.76
N ALA A 158 -40.07 -20.62 -26.61
CA ALA A 158 -40.60 -20.82 -25.26
C ALA A 158 -39.89 -19.83 -24.30
N PRO A 159 -40.54 -19.43 -23.21
CA PRO A 159 -41.18 -18.12 -23.16
C PRO A 159 -40.26 -17.01 -22.62
N ALA A 160 -40.58 -15.77 -22.97
CA ALA A 160 -39.87 -14.60 -22.44
C ALA A 160 -40.14 -14.43 -20.94
N ALA A 161 -39.14 -14.70 -20.11
CA ALA A 161 -39.04 -14.01 -18.82
C ALA A 161 -38.85 -12.51 -19.11
N ALA A 162 -39.54 -11.66 -18.36
CA ALA A 162 -39.44 -10.22 -18.56
C ALA A 162 -37.99 -9.76 -18.28
N ALA A 163 -37.35 -9.18 -19.29
CA ALA A 163 -36.09 -8.47 -19.06
C ALA A 163 -36.40 -7.27 -18.14
N ALA A 164 -35.87 -7.30 -16.93
CA ALA A 164 -35.91 -6.14 -16.05
C ALA A 164 -35.18 -5.00 -16.76
N THR A 165 -35.88 -3.92 -17.09
CA THR A 165 -35.26 -2.74 -17.68
C THR A 165 -34.30 -2.18 -16.64
N THR A 166 -33.00 -2.19 -16.95
CA THR A 166 -31.97 -1.53 -16.14
C THR A 166 -31.59 -0.20 -16.77
N ALA A 167 -31.28 0.78 -15.93
CA ALA A 167 -30.72 2.05 -16.34
C ALA A 167 -29.25 2.11 -15.91
N SER A 168 -28.33 2.40 -16.82
CA SER A 168 -26.92 2.61 -16.49
C SER A 168 -26.74 3.95 -15.79
N TYR A 169 -26.05 3.95 -14.65
CA TYR A 169 -25.69 5.13 -13.89
C TYR A 169 -24.18 5.16 -13.61
N THR A 170 -23.48 6.12 -14.19
CA THR A 170 -22.07 6.36 -13.90
C THR A 170 -21.95 7.09 -12.56
N VAL A 171 -21.37 6.40 -11.57
CA VAL A 171 -21.13 6.91 -10.21
C VAL A 171 -20.30 8.19 -10.27
N ARG A 172 -20.75 9.26 -9.61
CA ARG A 172 -20.08 10.55 -9.56
C ARG A 172 -19.19 10.68 -8.31
N ARG A 173 -18.30 11.68 -8.32
CA ARG A 173 -17.42 11.95 -7.17
C ARG A 173 -18.27 12.37 -5.95
N GLY A 174 -18.28 11.53 -4.92
CA GLY A 174 -19.04 11.78 -3.69
C GLY A 174 -20.40 11.08 -3.62
N ASP A 175 -20.74 10.25 -4.61
CA ASP A 175 -21.87 9.34 -4.50
C ASP A 175 -21.60 8.18 -3.51
N SER A 176 -22.68 7.55 -3.08
CA SER A 176 -22.70 6.24 -2.41
C SER A 176 -23.98 5.52 -2.84
N LEU A 177 -24.05 4.18 -2.73
CA LEU A 177 -25.23 3.43 -3.19
C LEU A 177 -26.54 3.95 -2.57
N TRP A 178 -26.47 4.39 -1.31
CA TRP A 178 -27.53 5.09 -0.57
C TRP A 178 -27.96 6.39 -1.27
N ARG A 179 -27.02 7.27 -1.60
CA ARG A 179 -27.27 8.57 -2.27
C ARG A 179 -27.78 8.39 -3.71
N ILE A 180 -27.32 7.34 -4.40
CA ILE A 180 -27.81 6.98 -5.73
C ILE A 180 -29.24 6.45 -5.65
N ALA A 181 -29.56 5.58 -4.68
CA ALA A 181 -30.92 5.11 -4.45
C ALA A 181 -31.88 6.27 -4.08
N GLU A 182 -31.44 7.18 -3.19
CA GLU A 182 -32.18 8.39 -2.83
C GLU A 182 -32.49 9.29 -4.06
N GLN A 183 -31.51 9.53 -4.92
CA GLN A 183 -31.64 10.43 -6.06
C GLN A 183 -32.29 9.80 -7.31
N GLN A 184 -32.07 8.51 -7.56
CA GLN A 184 -32.47 7.83 -8.81
C GLN A 184 -33.65 6.86 -8.61
N LEU A 185 -33.81 6.30 -7.40
CA LEU A 185 -34.89 5.36 -7.06
C LEU A 185 -35.95 5.96 -6.11
N GLY A 186 -35.71 7.17 -5.59
CA GLY A 186 -36.60 7.91 -4.71
C GLY A 186 -36.60 7.48 -3.23
N ASP A 187 -35.91 6.39 -2.90
CA ASP A 187 -35.76 5.87 -1.54
C ASP A 187 -34.29 5.44 -1.31
N PRO A 188 -33.57 6.04 -0.35
CA PRO A 188 -32.21 5.65 -0.01
C PRO A 188 -32.05 4.17 0.40
N HIS A 189 -33.07 3.54 0.98
CA HIS A 189 -32.97 2.16 1.47
C HIS A 189 -32.84 1.13 0.33
N ARG A 190 -33.24 1.48 -0.90
CA ARG A 190 -33.15 0.64 -2.10
C ARG A 190 -31.72 0.46 -2.64
N TRP A 191 -30.72 0.96 -1.93
CA TRP A 191 -29.29 0.74 -2.23
C TRP A 191 -28.93 -0.75 -2.32
N THR A 192 -29.64 -1.61 -1.61
CA THR A 192 -29.46 -3.07 -1.64
C THR A 192 -29.79 -3.64 -3.01
N GLU A 193 -30.86 -3.18 -3.68
CA GLU A 193 -31.21 -3.61 -5.05
C GLU A 193 -30.08 -3.27 -6.04
N ILE A 194 -29.49 -2.08 -5.88
CA ILE A 194 -28.33 -1.65 -6.69
C ILE A 194 -27.12 -2.54 -6.38
N HIS A 195 -26.86 -2.87 -5.11
CA HIS A 195 -25.78 -3.79 -4.74
C HIS A 195 -25.98 -5.19 -5.32
N GLU A 196 -27.18 -5.75 -5.23
CA GLU A 196 -27.49 -7.09 -5.74
C GLU A 196 -27.32 -7.17 -7.26
N LEU A 197 -27.82 -6.17 -8.01
CA LEU A 197 -27.68 -6.07 -9.46
C LEU A 197 -26.22 -5.92 -9.91
N ASN A 198 -25.36 -5.33 -9.07
CA ASN A 198 -23.95 -5.06 -9.38
C ASN A 198 -22.98 -5.92 -8.55
N ARG A 199 -23.45 -7.00 -7.91
CA ARG A 199 -22.66 -7.84 -7.00
C ARG A 199 -21.40 -8.42 -7.65
N ALA A 200 -21.43 -8.67 -8.95
CA ALA A 200 -20.26 -9.13 -9.72
C ALA A 200 -19.16 -8.05 -9.91
N LEU A 201 -19.49 -6.77 -9.76
CA LEU A 201 -18.57 -5.62 -9.86
C LEU A 201 -18.14 -5.10 -8.47
N LEU A 202 -19.00 -5.22 -7.46
CA LEU A 202 -18.81 -4.65 -6.12
C LEU A 202 -18.41 -5.68 -5.05
N GLY A 203 -18.55 -6.98 -5.33
CA GLY A 203 -18.33 -8.03 -4.34
C GLY A 203 -19.24 -7.90 -3.11
N ASP A 204 -18.80 -8.44 -1.97
CA ASP A 204 -19.61 -8.48 -0.74
C ASP A 204 -19.51 -7.20 0.14
N GLN A 205 -18.79 -6.17 -0.30
CA GLN A 205 -18.58 -4.92 0.47
C GLN A 205 -19.23 -3.69 -0.21
N PRO A 206 -20.50 -3.36 0.13
CA PRO A 206 -21.26 -2.31 -0.55
C PRO A 206 -20.86 -0.86 -0.22
N ASP A 207 -20.05 -0.65 0.82
CA ASP A 207 -19.63 0.69 1.28
C ASP A 207 -18.65 1.39 0.32
N LEU A 208 -18.00 0.63 -0.58
CA LEU A 208 -16.94 1.13 -1.47
C LEU A 208 -17.40 1.12 -2.93
N ILE A 209 -17.75 2.28 -3.47
CA ILE A 209 -17.95 2.49 -4.92
C ILE A 209 -17.01 3.58 -5.42
N ALA A 210 -16.43 3.39 -6.61
CA ALA A 210 -15.54 4.36 -7.23
C ALA A 210 -16.29 5.28 -8.20
N ALA A 211 -15.88 6.55 -8.27
CA ALA A 211 -16.39 7.46 -9.28
C ALA A 211 -15.94 6.99 -10.67
N GLY A 212 -16.85 6.95 -11.64
CA GLY A 212 -16.65 6.36 -12.96
C GLY A 212 -17.16 4.93 -13.11
N THR A 213 -17.43 4.20 -12.02
CA THR A 213 -18.09 2.88 -12.09
C THR A 213 -19.49 3.02 -12.69
N VAL A 214 -19.83 2.22 -13.71
CA VAL A 214 -21.17 2.18 -14.30
C VAL A 214 -22.00 1.11 -13.60
N LEU A 215 -22.96 1.55 -12.77
CA LEU A 215 -23.88 0.68 -12.06
C LEU A 215 -25.16 0.47 -12.88
N GLN A 216 -25.68 -0.76 -12.85
CA GLN A 216 -27.03 -1.08 -13.31
C GLN A 216 -28.04 -0.75 -12.20
N LEU A 217 -28.89 0.25 -12.42
CA LEU A 217 -30.02 0.57 -11.55
C LEU A 217 -31.27 -0.18 -12.04
N PRO A 218 -32.20 -0.58 -11.14
CA PRO A 218 -33.54 -0.98 -11.57
C PRO A 218 -34.24 0.26 -12.14
N ALA A 219 -34.79 0.18 -13.36
CA ALA A 219 -35.45 1.33 -13.96
C ALA A 219 -36.66 1.80 -13.11
N PRO A 220 -36.95 3.13 -13.08
CA PRO A 220 -38.09 3.65 -12.34
C PRO A 220 -39.39 3.06 -12.89
N ALA A 221 -40.04 2.22 -12.09
CA ALA A 221 -41.36 1.70 -12.41
C ALA A 221 -42.35 2.87 -12.55
N ALA A 222 -43.13 2.87 -13.63
CA ALA A 222 -44.16 3.88 -13.82
C ALA A 222 -45.19 3.79 -12.69
N VAL A 223 -45.45 4.93 -12.03
CA VAL A 223 -46.32 5.15 -10.87
C VAL A 223 -47.31 4.01 -10.59
N ALA A 224 -47.02 3.23 -9.55
CA ALA A 224 -47.96 2.23 -9.04
C ALA A 224 -49.24 2.91 -8.52
N PRO A 225 -50.43 2.30 -8.70
CA PRO A 225 -51.68 2.86 -8.22
C PRO A 225 -51.77 2.78 -6.68
N ALA A 226 -52.57 3.66 -6.08
CA ALA A 226 -52.85 3.59 -4.64
C ALA A 226 -53.70 2.34 -4.31
N GLY A 227 -53.24 1.52 -3.38
CA GLY A 227 -53.96 0.34 -2.89
C GLY A 227 -53.14 -0.59 -1.99
N ASP A 228 -51.82 -0.64 -2.17
CA ASP A 228 -50.91 -1.51 -1.42
C ASP A 228 -50.26 -0.78 -0.24
N TYR A 229 -50.29 -1.40 0.95
CA TYR A 229 -49.61 -0.96 2.17
C TYR A 229 -48.42 -1.89 2.48
N ILE A 230 -47.28 -1.33 2.91
CA ILE A 230 -46.09 -2.11 3.30
C ILE A 230 -45.96 -2.06 4.83
N VAL A 231 -45.94 -3.23 5.47
CA VAL A 231 -45.88 -3.38 6.94
C VAL A 231 -44.57 -2.81 7.52
N GLU A 232 -44.68 -1.94 8.52
CA GLU A 232 -43.55 -1.37 9.26
C GLU A 232 -43.19 -2.13 10.57
N PRO A 233 -41.97 -1.93 11.12
CA PRO A 233 -41.54 -2.55 12.38
C PRO A 233 -42.34 -2.10 13.63
N GLY A 234 -43.43 -2.80 13.91
CA GLY A 234 -44.27 -2.61 15.10
C GLY A 234 -45.77 -2.61 14.81
N ASP A 235 -46.16 -2.73 13.55
CA ASP A 235 -47.55 -2.72 13.13
C ASP A 235 -48.38 -3.91 13.63
N THR A 236 -49.69 -3.71 13.60
CA THR A 236 -50.69 -4.77 13.71
C THR A 236 -51.79 -4.51 12.67
N LEU A 237 -52.41 -5.56 12.12
CA LEU A 237 -53.45 -5.40 11.10
C LEU A 237 -54.63 -4.54 11.58
N SER A 238 -54.95 -4.54 12.88
CA SER A 238 -55.98 -3.67 13.46
C SER A 238 -55.56 -2.20 13.57
N GLN A 239 -54.26 -1.88 13.65
CA GLN A 239 -53.80 -0.49 13.59
C GLN A 239 -53.74 0.00 12.13
N ILE A 240 -53.28 -0.84 11.20
CA ILE A 240 -53.31 -0.55 9.75
C ILE A 240 -54.77 -0.32 9.29
N ALA A 241 -55.72 -1.19 9.67
CA ALA A 241 -57.13 -1.01 9.36
C ALA A 241 -57.75 0.25 9.99
N LYS A 242 -57.28 0.68 11.16
CA LYS A 242 -57.72 1.94 11.78
C LYS A 242 -57.23 3.16 11.02
N ASP A 243 -56.02 3.11 10.48
CA ASP A 243 -55.35 4.27 9.92
C ASP A 243 -55.65 4.41 8.41
N GLU A 244 -55.73 3.29 7.67
CA GLU A 244 -56.06 3.26 6.23
C GLU A 244 -57.57 3.10 5.94
N LEU A 245 -58.28 2.23 6.67
CA LEU A 245 -59.72 1.98 6.48
C LEU A 245 -60.63 2.73 7.48
N GLY A 246 -60.05 3.42 8.47
CA GLY A 246 -60.78 4.20 9.48
C GLY A 246 -61.45 3.39 10.60
N ASP A 247 -61.40 2.06 10.59
CA ASP A 247 -61.96 1.19 11.63
C ASP A 247 -60.99 0.05 11.99
N PRO A 248 -60.49 -0.04 13.25
CA PRO A 248 -59.60 -1.13 13.67
C PRO A 248 -60.20 -2.53 13.52
N ASN A 249 -61.53 -2.65 13.42
CA ASN A 249 -62.23 -3.92 13.24
C ASN A 249 -62.34 -4.34 11.77
N ALA A 250 -62.01 -3.47 10.81
CA ALA A 250 -62.06 -3.79 9.37
C ALA A 250 -60.91 -4.70 8.91
N TYR A 251 -59.92 -4.98 9.76
CA TYR A 251 -58.73 -5.76 9.44
C TYR A 251 -58.94 -7.13 8.77
N PRO A 252 -60.05 -7.88 8.97
CA PRO A 252 -60.27 -9.14 8.24
C PRO A 252 -60.46 -8.93 6.72
N GLN A 253 -60.79 -7.72 6.27
CA GLN A 253 -60.89 -7.38 4.84
C GLN A 253 -59.49 -7.34 4.21
N ILE A 254 -58.54 -6.67 4.87
CA ILE A 254 -57.11 -6.65 4.51
C ILE A 254 -56.56 -8.08 4.46
N VAL A 255 -56.91 -8.92 5.45
CA VAL A 255 -56.52 -10.34 5.44
C VAL A 255 -57.04 -11.05 4.20
N GLU A 256 -58.33 -10.94 3.89
CA GLU A 256 -58.95 -11.69 2.79
C GLU A 256 -58.37 -11.31 1.42
N ALA A 257 -58.17 -10.01 1.17
CA ALA A 257 -57.50 -9.52 -0.04
C ALA A 257 -56.03 -10.01 -0.12
N SER A 258 -55.28 -9.84 0.97
CA SER A 258 -53.84 -10.10 1.02
C SER A 258 -53.45 -11.58 1.03
N LYS A 259 -54.37 -12.52 1.30
CA LYS A 259 -54.10 -13.98 1.25
C LYS A 259 -53.44 -14.43 -0.06
N SER A 260 -53.83 -13.82 -1.17
CA SER A 260 -53.36 -14.20 -2.52
C SER A 260 -51.94 -13.69 -2.84
N ILE A 261 -51.45 -12.70 -2.08
CA ILE A 261 -50.16 -12.04 -2.30
C ILE A 261 -49.02 -12.94 -1.79
N ILE A 262 -48.03 -13.19 -2.65
CA ILE A 262 -46.79 -13.87 -2.30
C ILE A 262 -45.87 -12.86 -1.61
N GLN A 263 -45.56 -13.10 -0.35
CA GLN A 263 -44.74 -12.24 0.49
C GLN A 263 -43.24 -12.51 0.31
N PRO A 264 -42.34 -11.58 0.69
CA PRO A 264 -40.89 -11.80 0.70
C PRO A 264 -40.51 -13.13 1.38
N GLY A 265 -39.65 -13.91 0.72
CA GLY A 265 -39.32 -15.28 1.14
C GLY A 265 -40.32 -16.36 0.71
N GLY A 266 -41.33 -16.02 -0.10
CA GLY A 266 -42.28 -16.99 -0.69
C GLY A 266 -43.41 -17.42 0.25
N GLN A 267 -43.75 -16.60 1.26
CA GLN A 267 -44.78 -16.90 2.25
C GLN A 267 -46.14 -16.30 1.86
N HIS A 268 -47.19 -16.64 2.60
CA HIS A 268 -48.54 -16.06 2.45
C HIS A 268 -49.12 -15.71 3.83
N LEU A 269 -49.92 -14.63 3.89
CA LEU A 269 -50.64 -14.24 5.10
C LEU A 269 -51.66 -15.32 5.49
N THR A 270 -51.32 -16.09 6.52
CA THR A 270 -52.06 -17.30 6.93
C THR A 270 -52.53 -17.25 8.39
N ASP A 271 -51.81 -16.54 9.26
CA ASP A 271 -52.29 -16.13 10.59
C ASP A 271 -52.45 -14.60 10.63
N PRO A 272 -53.67 -14.05 10.85
CA PRO A 272 -53.90 -12.61 10.96
C PRO A 272 -53.12 -11.91 12.09
N ASN A 273 -52.58 -12.66 13.07
CA ASN A 273 -51.84 -12.11 14.20
C ASN A 273 -50.33 -12.02 13.93
N LEU A 274 -49.85 -12.51 12.78
CA LEU A 274 -48.43 -12.59 12.44
C LEU A 274 -48.16 -11.98 11.07
N ILE A 275 -47.80 -10.70 11.08
CA ILE A 275 -47.24 -9.97 9.94
C ILE A 275 -45.77 -9.65 10.21
N TYR A 276 -44.95 -9.60 9.15
CA TYR A 276 -43.54 -9.25 9.23
C TYR A 276 -43.27 -7.92 8.51
N PRO A 277 -42.29 -7.11 8.96
CA PRO A 277 -41.94 -5.88 8.26
C PRO A 277 -41.50 -6.14 6.82
N GLY A 278 -41.93 -5.28 5.89
CA GLY A 278 -41.71 -5.47 4.46
C GLY A 278 -42.71 -6.40 3.77
N TRP A 279 -43.73 -6.94 4.46
CA TRP A 279 -44.86 -7.60 3.81
C TRP A 279 -45.78 -6.58 3.14
N THR A 280 -46.32 -6.93 1.97
CA THR A 280 -47.25 -6.10 1.20
C THR A 280 -48.69 -6.58 1.43
N LEU A 281 -49.58 -5.65 1.75
CA LEU A 281 -50.99 -5.89 2.04
C LEU A 281 -51.87 -5.05 1.11
N ASP A 282 -52.89 -5.66 0.52
CA ASP A 282 -53.95 -4.92 -0.19
C ASP A 282 -54.92 -4.36 0.84
N VAL A 283 -55.06 -3.02 0.87
CA VAL A 283 -55.96 -2.29 1.76
C VAL A 283 -57.16 -1.70 1.01
N THR A 284 -57.44 -2.14 -0.23
CA THR A 284 -58.60 -1.68 -1.00
C THR A 284 -59.88 -2.47 -0.66
N PRO A 285 -60.98 -1.81 -0.23
CA PRO A 285 -62.23 -2.50 0.07
C PRO A 285 -63.07 -2.69 -1.22
N ASP A 286 -63.24 -3.94 -1.66
CA ASP A 286 -64.08 -4.27 -2.83
C ASP A 286 -65.58 -4.03 -2.52
N VAL A 287 -66.18 -3.01 -3.14
CA VAL A 287 -67.55 -2.52 -2.82
C VAL A 287 -68.63 -3.34 -3.54
N ALA A 288 -68.69 -4.64 -3.22
CA ALA A 288 -69.71 -5.57 -3.70
C ALA A 288 -71.08 -5.37 -3.01
N THR A 289 -71.91 -4.54 -3.65
CA THR A 289 -73.23 -4.06 -3.21
C THR A 289 -74.26 -5.14 -2.80
N SER A 290 -75.02 -4.83 -1.72
CA SER A 290 -76.39 -5.30 -1.36
C SER A 290 -76.65 -6.61 -0.57
N ALA A 291 -77.02 -6.39 0.69
CA ALA A 291 -78.38 -6.63 1.25
C ALA A 291 -78.83 -8.02 1.77
N THR A 292 -79.13 -8.01 3.08
CA THR A 292 -80.31 -8.64 3.73
C THR A 292 -80.41 -10.18 3.78
N ALA A 293 -80.05 -10.74 4.96
CA ALA A 293 -80.99 -11.57 5.74
C ALA A 293 -80.52 -11.77 7.21
N ALA A 294 -81.47 -11.69 8.14
CA ALA A 294 -81.41 -12.22 9.51
C ALA A 294 -82.85 -12.67 9.87
N PRO A 295 -83.10 -13.45 10.96
CA PRO A 295 -82.18 -14.01 11.96
C PRO A 295 -82.41 -15.52 12.29
N ALA A 296 -81.70 -16.02 13.33
CA ALA A 296 -82.09 -17.14 14.21
C ALA A 296 -81.98 -18.59 13.63
N THR A 297 -81.92 -19.71 14.41
CA THR A 297 -82.01 -19.96 15.87
C THR A 297 -81.38 -21.34 16.25
N VAL A 298 -81.18 -21.64 17.55
CA VAL A 298 -81.20 -23.01 18.19
C VAL A 298 -80.01 -23.97 17.87
N VAL A 299 -79.34 -24.67 18.81
CA VAL A 299 -79.40 -24.68 20.30
C VAL A 299 -78.11 -25.30 20.94
N GLU A 300 -78.02 -25.19 22.27
CA GLU A 300 -77.20 -25.89 23.29
C GLU A 300 -76.99 -27.44 23.12
N PRO A 301 -76.19 -28.14 23.99
CA PRO A 301 -75.57 -27.71 25.27
C PRO A 301 -74.05 -28.02 25.42
N ALA A 302 -73.49 -27.60 26.57
CA ALA A 302 -72.10 -27.83 26.97
C ALA A 302 -71.84 -29.19 27.66
N ALA A 303 -70.59 -29.65 27.60
CA ALA A 303 -70.01 -30.57 28.58
C ALA A 303 -68.46 -30.42 28.63
N THR A 304 -67.90 -30.20 29.82
CA THR A 304 -66.45 -30.34 30.08
C THR A 304 -66.17 -31.72 30.68
N PRO A 305 -65.08 -32.40 30.28
CA PRO A 305 -64.16 -32.92 31.30
C PRO A 305 -62.67 -32.89 30.89
N THR A 306 -61.81 -33.31 31.83
CA THR A 306 -60.34 -33.47 31.70
C THR A 306 -59.93 -34.90 32.16
N PRO A 307 -58.64 -35.20 32.41
CA PRO A 307 -57.73 -36.11 31.67
C PRO A 307 -57.83 -37.62 32.03
N PRO A 308 -57.02 -38.53 31.43
CA PRO A 308 -55.67 -38.94 31.92
C PRO A 308 -54.59 -39.10 30.79
N ASP A 309 -53.26 -39.12 31.02
CA ASP A 309 -52.37 -40.19 31.56
C ASP A 309 -52.43 -41.53 30.75
N THR A 310 -51.39 -42.32 30.44
CA THR A 310 -50.18 -42.67 31.23
C THR A 310 -49.06 -43.39 30.44
N ALA A 311 -47.90 -43.59 31.09
CA ALA A 311 -47.02 -44.77 31.07
C ALA A 311 -46.03 -45.07 29.91
N ARG A 312 -44.74 -44.82 30.23
CA ARG A 312 -43.50 -45.41 29.68
C ARG A 312 -43.30 -46.87 30.16
N LYS A 313 -42.76 -47.80 29.34
CA LYS A 313 -41.91 -48.94 29.79
C LYS A 313 -41.20 -49.71 28.66
N SER A 314 -40.03 -50.27 28.96
CA SER A 314 -39.15 -51.10 28.11
C SER A 314 -39.48 -52.61 28.22
N PRO A 315 -38.83 -53.51 27.44
CA PRO A 315 -37.56 -54.11 27.91
C PRO A 315 -36.55 -54.47 26.79
N ALA A 316 -35.42 -55.08 27.17
CA ALA A 316 -34.41 -55.70 26.30
C ALA A 316 -34.11 -57.15 26.78
N THR A 317 -33.45 -57.99 25.96
CA THR A 317 -32.53 -59.12 26.33
C THR A 317 -32.11 -59.92 25.06
N ALA A 318 -30.94 -60.57 25.07
CA ALA A 318 -30.38 -61.40 23.98
C ALA A 318 -30.65 -62.92 24.15
N PRO A 319 -30.38 -63.77 23.13
CA PRO A 319 -29.52 -64.95 23.37
C PRO A 319 -28.62 -65.37 22.16
N THR A 320 -27.96 -66.53 22.24
CA THR A 320 -26.88 -67.08 21.36
C THR A 320 -26.66 -68.58 21.70
N PRO A 321 -26.03 -69.50 20.91
CA PRO A 321 -25.79 -69.68 19.45
C PRO A 321 -26.60 -70.91 18.88
N PRO A 322 -26.27 -71.63 17.76
CA PRO A 322 -25.05 -72.45 17.52
C PRO A 322 -24.48 -72.40 16.05
N ALA A 323 -23.61 -73.37 15.71
CA ALA A 323 -22.82 -73.62 14.48
C ALA A 323 -23.58 -73.59 13.11
N GLU A 324 -22.96 -73.56 11.92
CA GLU A 324 -21.57 -73.78 11.42
C GLU A 324 -21.35 -72.90 10.12
N THR A 325 -20.35 -72.92 9.20
CA THR A 325 -19.23 -73.81 8.79
C THR A 325 -18.04 -73.00 8.18
N SER A 326 -16.96 -73.70 7.76
CA SER A 326 -15.73 -73.23 7.06
C SER A 326 -15.73 -73.59 5.54
N PRO A 327 -14.75 -73.24 4.65
CA PRO A 327 -13.35 -72.76 4.86
C PRO A 327 -12.97 -71.49 4.04
N SER A 328 -11.73 -70.96 3.96
CA SER A 328 -10.38 -71.52 4.23
C SER A 328 -9.27 -70.48 4.54
N VAL A 329 -8.50 -70.70 5.62
CA VAL A 329 -7.01 -70.67 5.76
C VAL A 329 -6.21 -69.48 5.14
N GLN A 330 -5.30 -68.74 5.82
CA GLN A 330 -4.41 -69.06 6.97
C GLN A 330 -4.05 -67.87 7.92
N GLU A 331 -3.40 -68.22 9.05
CA GLU A 331 -2.94 -67.43 10.23
C GLU A 331 -1.58 -66.67 10.08
N PRO A 332 -1.01 -65.95 11.12
CA PRO A 332 -1.45 -65.71 12.52
C PRO A 332 -1.40 -64.22 13.01
N ARG A 333 -1.63 -64.01 14.33
CA ARG A 333 -1.65 -62.73 15.08
C ARG A 333 -0.27 -62.10 15.41
N PRO A 334 -0.23 -60.81 15.83
CA PRO A 334 0.95 -60.12 16.38
C PRO A 334 1.04 -60.18 17.92
N ASP A 335 2.24 -59.89 18.46
CA ASP A 335 2.46 -59.38 19.82
C ASP A 335 3.75 -58.52 19.86
N THR A 336 3.81 -57.55 20.77
CA THR A 336 4.83 -56.46 20.82
C THR A 336 6.15 -56.92 21.49
N PRO A 337 7.33 -56.59 20.92
CA PRO A 337 8.25 -55.70 21.68
C PRO A 337 9.17 -54.77 20.84
N THR A 338 9.59 -53.67 21.49
CA THR A 338 10.86 -52.93 21.29
C THR A 338 11.20 -52.35 19.91
N ALA A 339 11.25 -51.02 19.82
CA ALA A 339 11.81 -50.30 18.67
C ALA A 339 13.36 -50.38 18.61
N PRO A 340 13.96 -50.77 17.47
CA PRO A 340 15.40 -50.69 17.24
C PRO A 340 15.81 -49.36 16.56
N LEU A 341 17.11 -49.06 16.60
CA LEU A 341 17.71 -47.85 16.03
C LEU A 341 17.44 -47.71 14.52
N VAL A 342 17.03 -46.52 14.07
CA VAL A 342 17.02 -46.16 12.64
C VAL A 342 18.46 -45.96 12.14
N SER A 343 18.75 -46.49 10.94
CA SER A 343 20.11 -46.61 10.40
C SER A 343 20.71 -45.33 9.82
N THR A 344 22.03 -45.32 9.70
CA THR A 344 22.90 -44.17 9.35
C THR A 344 22.82 -43.72 7.88
N GLU A 345 21.72 -43.95 7.19
CA GLU A 345 21.56 -43.68 5.75
C GLU A 345 20.69 -42.46 5.45
N ALA A 346 19.70 -42.15 6.30
CA ALA A 346 18.97 -40.88 6.25
C ALA A 346 19.88 -39.65 6.42
N ARG A 347 21.09 -39.82 6.97
CA ARG A 347 22.05 -38.74 7.24
C ARG A 347 22.88 -38.31 6.01
N ARG A 348 22.96 -39.12 4.94
CA ARG A 348 23.78 -38.77 3.75
C ARG A 348 23.08 -37.92 2.71
N LEU A 349 21.74 -37.88 2.71
CA LEU A 349 20.95 -37.09 1.77
C LEU A 349 20.88 -35.59 2.10
N TYR A 350 21.69 -35.11 3.06
CA TYR A 350 21.77 -33.70 3.46
C TYR A 350 23.21 -33.13 3.44
N GLU A 351 24.20 -33.90 2.98
CA GLU A 351 25.62 -33.49 2.91
C GLU A 351 26.17 -33.42 1.46
N ALA A 352 25.28 -33.48 0.46
CA ALA A 352 25.62 -33.46 -0.96
C ALA A 352 25.10 -32.20 -1.68
N SER A 353 25.62 -31.02 -1.32
CA SER A 353 25.57 -29.88 -2.24
C SER A 353 26.32 -30.24 -3.53
N PRO A 354 25.75 -30.06 -4.73
CA PRO A 354 26.52 -30.08 -5.95
C PRO A 354 27.56 -28.96 -5.91
N ASP A 355 28.79 -29.23 -6.33
CA ASP A 355 29.81 -28.19 -6.58
C ASP A 355 29.46 -27.45 -7.88
N ALA A 356 28.38 -26.69 -7.81
CA ALA A 356 27.87 -25.88 -8.89
C ALA A 356 28.75 -24.63 -9.01
N SER A 357 29.90 -24.78 -9.66
CA SER A 357 30.71 -23.70 -10.22
C SER A 357 29.97 -23.00 -11.38
N GLN A 358 28.78 -22.47 -11.09
CA GLN A 358 28.15 -21.44 -11.91
C GLN A 358 29.01 -20.19 -11.75
N THR A 359 29.63 -19.76 -12.85
CA THR A 359 30.18 -18.41 -12.93
C THR A 359 29.04 -17.43 -12.76
N ALA A 360 28.95 -16.81 -11.58
CA ALA A 360 28.14 -15.61 -11.42
C ALA A 360 28.55 -14.63 -12.52
N SER A 361 27.59 -14.22 -13.34
CA SER A 361 27.78 -13.07 -14.22
C SER A 361 27.82 -11.83 -13.34
N ASP A 362 29.02 -11.42 -12.94
CA ASP A 362 29.29 -10.14 -12.28
C ASP A 362 28.87 -9.00 -13.21
N ASP A 363 27.57 -8.64 -13.18
CA ASP A 363 27.07 -7.42 -13.79
C ASP A 363 27.66 -6.23 -13.00
N PRO A 364 28.51 -5.38 -13.61
CA PRO A 364 29.36 -4.45 -12.87
C PRO A 364 28.64 -3.26 -12.22
N GLU A 365 27.29 -3.24 -12.22
CA GLU A 365 26.49 -2.27 -11.47
C GLU A 365 25.78 -2.85 -10.23
N GLY A 366 25.82 -4.18 -10.01
CA GLY A 366 25.51 -4.80 -8.70
C GLY A 366 24.10 -4.54 -8.15
N ARG A 367 23.08 -4.44 -9.01
CA ARG A 367 21.69 -4.17 -8.62
C ARG A 367 20.99 -5.47 -8.15
N PRO A 368 20.22 -5.47 -7.05
CA PRO A 368 19.36 -6.59 -6.67
C PRO A 368 18.36 -6.99 -7.77
N SER A 369 18.10 -8.29 -7.92
CA SER A 369 17.25 -8.84 -8.99
C SER A 369 15.73 -8.60 -8.82
N TRP A 370 15.29 -8.21 -7.63
CA TRP A 370 13.89 -7.86 -7.34
C TRP A 370 13.52 -6.42 -7.74
N LEU A 371 14.51 -5.60 -8.13
CA LEU A 371 14.29 -4.20 -8.51
C LEU A 371 13.59 -4.10 -9.88
N VAL A 372 12.34 -3.64 -9.88
CA VAL A 372 11.51 -3.44 -11.08
C VAL A 372 12.09 -2.29 -11.94
N PRO A 373 12.65 -2.57 -13.14
CA PRO A 373 13.41 -1.58 -13.91
C PRO A 373 12.62 -0.32 -14.30
N ALA A 374 11.34 -0.46 -14.65
CA ALA A 374 10.49 0.67 -15.06
C ALA A 374 10.17 1.66 -13.92
N LEU A 375 10.49 1.33 -12.67
CA LEU A 375 10.21 2.15 -11.49
C LEU A 375 11.47 2.80 -10.90
N ILE A 376 12.54 2.94 -11.71
CA ILE A 376 13.87 3.41 -11.30
C ILE A 376 14.41 4.37 -12.36
N GLY A 377 15.19 5.38 -11.95
CA GLY A 377 15.76 6.37 -12.89
C GLY A 377 14.65 7.20 -13.53
N PRO A 378 14.40 7.12 -14.86
CA PRO A 378 13.26 7.77 -15.51
C PRO A 378 11.93 7.57 -14.77
N GLY A 379 11.62 6.33 -14.35
CA GLY A 379 10.34 5.97 -13.71
C GLY A 379 10.16 6.41 -12.25
N THR A 380 11.04 7.27 -11.73
CA THR A 380 11.02 7.70 -10.31
C THR A 380 9.76 8.50 -9.96
N ILE A 381 9.17 9.23 -10.92
CA ILE A 381 7.92 9.98 -10.71
C ILE A 381 6.75 9.01 -10.53
N LEU A 382 6.55 8.07 -11.47
CA LEU A 382 5.59 6.97 -11.35
C LEU A 382 5.76 6.19 -10.04
N ALA A 383 6.99 5.83 -9.65
CA ALA A 383 7.24 5.14 -8.38
C ALA A 383 6.81 5.95 -7.15
N ALA A 384 7.05 7.27 -7.14
CA ALA A 384 6.63 8.17 -6.07
C ALA A 384 5.11 8.38 -6.03
N GLY A 385 4.44 8.46 -7.18
CA GLY A 385 2.99 8.48 -7.28
C GLY A 385 2.36 7.19 -6.76
N LEU A 386 2.85 6.04 -7.24
CA LEU A 386 2.44 4.71 -6.76
C LEU A 386 2.61 4.55 -5.25
N PHE A 387 3.70 5.06 -4.67
CA PHE A 387 3.90 5.04 -3.22
C PHE A 387 2.82 5.83 -2.48
N LEU A 388 2.46 7.03 -2.97
CA LEU A 388 1.38 7.84 -2.37
C LEU A 388 0.00 7.15 -2.51
N THR A 389 -0.34 6.64 -3.69
CA THR A 389 -1.60 5.92 -3.94
C THR A 389 -1.71 4.65 -3.08
N VAL A 390 -0.69 3.80 -3.06
CA VAL A 390 -0.66 2.58 -2.24
C VAL A 390 -0.71 2.90 -0.74
N ARG A 391 -0.06 3.99 -0.30
CA ARG A 391 -0.09 4.48 1.09
C ARG A 391 -1.48 4.98 1.50
N SER A 392 -2.16 5.75 0.65
CA SER A 392 -3.54 6.20 0.89
C SER A 392 -4.50 5.01 0.95
N ARG A 393 -4.48 4.13 -0.05
CA ARG A 393 -5.40 2.97 -0.11
C ARG A 393 -5.21 2.01 1.06
N ARG A 394 -3.96 1.71 1.45
CA ARG A 394 -3.66 0.94 2.67
C ARG A 394 -4.10 1.64 3.97
N ARG A 395 -4.01 2.98 4.05
CA ARG A 395 -4.56 3.75 5.19
C ARG A 395 -6.08 3.63 5.23
N ASN A 396 -6.77 3.73 4.09
CA ASN A 396 -8.22 3.57 4.04
C ASN A 396 -8.64 2.16 4.48
N GLY A 397 -7.94 1.11 4.01
CA GLY A 397 -8.13 -0.25 4.51
C GLY A 397 -7.94 -0.38 6.04
N LEU A 398 -7.00 0.36 6.63
CA LEU A 398 -6.83 0.43 8.09
C LEU A 398 -7.98 1.19 8.80
N ARG A 399 -8.57 2.24 8.19
CA ARG A 399 -9.78 2.90 8.74
C ARG A 399 -11.00 1.98 8.76
N HIS A 400 -11.07 1.03 7.83
CA HIS A 400 -12.14 0.03 7.71
C HIS A 400 -11.83 -1.30 8.42
N ARG A 401 -10.73 -1.36 9.21
CA ARG A 401 -10.31 -2.57 9.93
C ARG A 401 -11.32 -2.98 11.00
N VAL A 402 -11.54 -4.29 11.14
CA VAL A 402 -12.28 -4.88 12.28
C VAL A 402 -11.31 -5.09 13.46
N PRO A 403 -11.63 -4.65 14.69
CA PRO A 403 -10.82 -4.93 15.87
C PRO A 403 -10.52 -6.42 16.07
N GLY A 404 -9.30 -6.72 16.50
CA GLY A 404 -8.76 -8.08 16.59
C GLY A 404 -8.40 -8.75 15.25
N GLN A 405 -8.58 -8.06 14.11
CA GLN A 405 -8.08 -8.50 12.81
C GLN A 405 -6.95 -7.59 12.31
N VAL A 406 -6.12 -8.13 11.42
CA VAL A 406 -5.02 -7.43 10.74
C VAL A 406 -5.27 -7.39 9.22
N PRO A 407 -4.64 -6.49 8.45
CA PRO A 407 -4.67 -6.57 6.99
C PRO A 407 -4.12 -7.93 6.50
N GLY A 408 -4.64 -8.46 5.39
CA GLY A 408 -4.06 -9.64 4.75
C GLY A 408 -2.57 -9.48 4.39
N PRO A 409 -1.80 -10.58 4.39
CA PRO A 409 -0.38 -10.55 3.99
C PRO A 409 -0.23 -10.17 2.50
N LEU A 410 0.95 -9.64 2.16
CA LEU A 410 1.30 -9.30 0.78
C LEU A 410 1.58 -10.58 -0.03
N PRO A 411 0.90 -10.81 -1.18
CA PRO A 411 1.22 -11.93 -2.08
C PRO A 411 2.64 -11.83 -2.62
N THR A 412 3.30 -12.98 -2.76
CA THR A 412 4.69 -13.10 -3.23
C THR A 412 4.91 -12.53 -4.63
N GLU A 413 3.87 -12.59 -5.47
CA GLU A 413 3.88 -12.17 -6.87
C GLU A 413 3.96 -10.65 -7.03
N ILE A 414 3.65 -9.89 -5.96
CA ILE A 414 3.72 -8.42 -5.93
C ILE A 414 4.70 -7.87 -4.88
N ALA A 415 5.53 -8.72 -4.26
CA ALA A 415 6.51 -8.30 -3.26
C ALA A 415 7.58 -7.38 -3.87
N ASP A 416 8.18 -7.78 -5.00
CA ASP A 416 9.25 -7.09 -5.71
C ASP A 416 8.84 -5.68 -6.18
N VAL A 417 7.63 -5.55 -6.73
CA VAL A 417 7.05 -4.26 -7.14
C VAL A 417 6.68 -3.40 -5.94
N ALA A 418 6.10 -3.97 -4.87
CA ALA A 418 5.80 -3.23 -3.65
C ALA A 418 7.08 -2.68 -2.98
N GLU A 419 8.16 -3.45 -3.02
CA GLU A 419 9.45 -3.04 -2.47
C GLU A 419 10.14 -1.98 -3.34
N THR A 420 10.09 -2.11 -4.68
CA THR A 420 10.63 -1.09 -5.58
C THR A 420 9.87 0.23 -5.45
N VAL A 421 8.54 0.18 -5.33
CA VAL A 421 7.69 1.35 -5.00
C VAL A 421 8.05 1.93 -3.63
N ARG A 422 8.38 1.11 -2.62
CA ARG A 422 8.84 1.60 -1.32
C ARG A 422 10.20 2.30 -1.44
N ILE A 423 11.23 1.63 -1.95
CA ILE A 423 12.61 2.13 -1.94
C ILE A 423 12.83 3.30 -2.91
N THR A 424 12.24 3.29 -4.09
CA THR A 424 12.35 4.43 -5.02
C THR A 424 11.30 5.50 -4.73
N GLY A 425 10.06 5.10 -4.46
CA GLY A 425 8.94 6.03 -4.31
C GLY A 425 8.91 6.78 -2.98
N GLN A 426 9.18 6.13 -1.85
CA GLN A 426 9.15 6.78 -0.53
C GLN A 426 10.06 8.02 -0.43
N PRO A 427 11.39 7.95 -0.72
CA PRO A 427 12.26 9.12 -0.60
C PRO A 427 11.91 10.25 -1.58
N ASN A 428 11.40 9.91 -2.77
CA ASN A 428 11.06 10.89 -3.80
C ASN A 428 9.64 11.48 -3.65
N SER A 429 8.77 10.89 -2.82
CA SER A 429 7.42 11.38 -2.56
C SER A 429 7.37 12.79 -1.96
N ALA A 430 8.40 13.19 -1.19
CA ALA A 430 8.55 14.56 -0.70
C ALA A 430 8.83 15.53 -1.84
N SER A 431 9.80 15.22 -2.71
CA SER A 431 10.12 16.01 -3.91
C SER A 431 8.92 16.12 -4.86
N LEU A 432 8.15 15.04 -5.02
CA LEU A 432 6.91 15.03 -5.82
C LEU A 432 5.85 15.99 -5.25
N ARG A 433 5.67 16.02 -3.92
CA ARG A 433 4.82 17.03 -3.26
C ARG A 433 5.36 18.44 -3.44
N THR A 434 6.68 18.66 -3.32
CA THR A 434 7.28 19.98 -3.55
C THR A 434 7.05 20.47 -4.99
N VAL A 435 7.18 19.61 -6.00
CA VAL A 435 6.87 19.97 -7.40
C VAL A 435 5.38 20.33 -7.55
N HIS A 436 4.47 19.56 -6.94
CA HIS A 436 3.04 19.90 -6.93
C HIS A 436 2.77 21.27 -6.30
N LEU A 437 3.35 21.55 -5.12
CA LEU A 437 3.23 22.84 -4.41
C LEU A 437 3.87 24.00 -5.19
N ALA A 438 4.99 23.77 -5.88
CA ALA A 438 5.63 24.79 -6.71
C ALA A 438 4.74 25.20 -7.89
N LEU A 439 4.06 24.23 -8.52
CA LEU A 439 3.17 24.47 -9.65
C LEU A 439 1.84 25.13 -9.20
N THR A 440 1.24 24.71 -8.08
CA THR A 440 0.04 25.39 -7.53
C THR A 440 0.37 26.79 -7.01
N SER A 441 1.52 26.99 -6.36
CA SER A 441 1.99 28.32 -5.94
C SER A 441 2.34 29.22 -7.12
N LEU A 442 2.73 28.69 -8.28
CA LEU A 442 2.90 29.45 -9.51
C LEU A 442 1.54 29.93 -10.05
N ALA A 443 0.58 29.02 -10.18
CA ALA A 443 -0.76 29.32 -10.68
C ALA A 443 -1.54 30.29 -9.77
N ALA A 444 -1.38 30.20 -8.45
CA ALA A 444 -2.04 31.08 -7.49
C ALA A 444 -1.66 32.58 -7.59
N ALA A 445 -0.63 32.93 -8.35
CA ALA A 445 -0.32 34.32 -8.68
C ALA A 445 -1.24 34.92 -9.75
N TYR A 446 -2.08 34.11 -10.38
CA TYR A 446 -2.99 34.46 -11.46
C TYR A 446 -4.45 34.23 -11.01
N LEU A 447 -5.32 35.22 -11.20
CA LEU A 447 -6.73 35.17 -10.78
C LEU A 447 -7.64 34.43 -11.76
N ASP A 448 -7.13 34.12 -12.96
CA ASP A 448 -7.84 33.53 -14.07
C ASP A 448 -7.05 32.30 -14.57
N PRO A 449 -7.64 31.08 -14.57
CA PRO A 449 -6.98 29.89 -15.12
C PRO A 449 -6.55 30.03 -16.58
N CYS A 450 -7.26 30.82 -17.38
CA CYS A 450 -6.89 31.12 -18.77
C CYS A 450 -5.65 32.01 -18.89
N ALA A 451 -5.19 32.60 -17.78
CA ALA A 451 -3.97 33.40 -17.69
C ALA A 451 -2.78 32.65 -17.04
N TYR A 452 -2.91 31.35 -16.72
CA TYR A 452 -1.80 30.55 -16.21
C TYR A 452 -0.62 30.51 -17.22
N PRO A 453 0.64 30.54 -16.77
CA PRO A 453 1.80 30.43 -17.65
C PRO A 453 1.73 29.16 -18.53
N PRO A 454 2.02 29.23 -19.84
CA PRO A 454 1.89 28.10 -20.75
C PRO A 454 3.09 27.16 -20.61
N VAL A 455 3.13 26.42 -19.49
CA VAL A 455 4.18 25.43 -19.18
C VAL A 455 4.09 24.28 -20.19
N HIS A 456 5.11 24.19 -21.05
CA HIS A 456 5.30 23.13 -22.04
C HIS A 456 5.94 21.89 -21.41
N ALA A 457 6.93 22.11 -20.56
CA ALA A 457 7.70 21.04 -19.92
C ALA A 457 8.23 21.47 -18.54
N VAL A 458 8.57 20.49 -17.72
CA VAL A 458 9.21 20.67 -16.42
C VAL A 458 10.42 19.74 -16.34
N ASP A 459 11.58 20.25 -15.92
CA ASP A 459 12.69 19.41 -15.47
C ASP A 459 12.88 19.50 -13.96
N VAL A 460 13.12 18.34 -13.34
CA VAL A 460 13.22 18.16 -11.89
C VAL A 460 14.55 17.49 -11.56
N THR A 461 15.25 18.05 -10.57
CA THR A 461 16.56 17.58 -10.10
C THR A 461 16.50 17.28 -8.60
N ASP A 462 17.64 16.96 -8.00
CA ASP A 462 17.81 16.82 -6.54
C ASP A 462 17.69 18.15 -5.77
N THR A 463 17.72 19.30 -6.47
CA THR A 463 17.94 20.62 -5.87
C THR A 463 16.98 21.70 -6.36
N HIS A 464 16.41 21.55 -7.56
CA HIS A 464 15.49 22.53 -8.14
C HIS A 464 14.49 21.92 -9.12
N VAL A 465 13.34 22.59 -9.24
CA VAL A 465 12.37 22.44 -10.32
C VAL A 465 12.56 23.57 -11.33
N ARG A 466 12.40 23.28 -12.62
CA ARG A 466 12.52 24.23 -13.72
C ARG A 466 11.34 24.08 -14.66
N VAL A 467 10.63 25.17 -14.96
CA VAL A 467 9.58 25.22 -15.98
C VAL A 467 10.14 25.78 -17.28
N HIS A 468 9.68 25.18 -18.38
CA HIS A 468 9.87 25.65 -19.76
C HIS A 468 8.52 26.06 -20.31
N LEU A 469 8.40 27.30 -20.76
CA LEU A 469 7.18 27.90 -21.25
C LEU A 469 7.18 27.92 -22.79
N LEU A 470 6.01 27.84 -23.42
CA LEU A 470 5.85 28.16 -24.85
C LEU A 470 6.24 29.60 -25.14
N ASP A 471 5.63 30.55 -24.40
CA ASP A 471 5.77 31.98 -24.62
C ASP A 471 6.58 32.67 -23.49
N PRO A 472 7.44 33.66 -23.83
CA PRO A 472 8.17 34.45 -22.84
C PRO A 472 7.23 35.14 -21.83
N THR A 473 7.29 34.70 -20.58
CA THR A 473 6.43 35.20 -19.48
C THR A 473 7.28 35.45 -18.26
N ASP A 474 7.10 36.60 -17.58
CA ASP A 474 7.77 36.88 -16.30
C ASP A 474 7.03 36.18 -15.16
N LEU A 475 7.76 35.40 -14.35
CA LEU A 475 7.21 34.62 -13.24
C LEU A 475 7.52 35.27 -11.87
N PRO A 476 6.65 35.12 -10.86
CA PRO A 476 6.84 35.67 -9.52
C PRO A 476 7.92 34.92 -8.72
N SER A 477 8.45 35.57 -7.68
CA SER A 477 9.25 34.90 -6.63
C SER A 477 8.47 33.70 -6.05
N PRO A 478 9.10 32.53 -5.81
CA PRO A 478 10.54 32.26 -5.79
C PRO A 478 11.18 31.88 -7.15
N TRP A 479 10.45 31.99 -8.26
CA TRP A 479 10.99 31.65 -9.58
C TRP A 479 12.05 32.67 -10.04
N VAL A 480 13.19 32.16 -10.51
CA VAL A 480 14.32 32.92 -11.03
C VAL A 480 14.66 32.40 -12.42
N GLY A 481 14.63 33.29 -13.41
CA GLY A 481 14.77 32.94 -14.82
C GLY A 481 14.69 34.15 -15.72
N SER A 482 14.39 33.91 -17.00
CA SER A 482 14.10 34.95 -17.99
C SER A 482 13.48 34.33 -19.23
N GLY A 483 12.46 34.99 -19.80
CA GLY A 483 11.83 34.54 -21.04
C GLY A 483 11.05 33.24 -20.85
N THR A 484 11.45 32.17 -21.55
CA THR A 484 10.77 30.86 -21.52
C THR A 484 11.31 29.89 -20.48
N THR A 485 12.38 30.21 -19.74
CA THR A 485 13.00 29.26 -18.79
C THR A 485 13.16 29.85 -17.39
N TRP A 486 12.56 29.20 -16.40
CA TRP A 486 12.53 29.66 -15.01
C TRP A 486 12.71 28.50 -14.03
N ARG A 487 13.40 28.72 -12.92
CA ARG A 487 13.62 27.70 -11.88
C ARG A 487 13.34 28.23 -10.48
N ALA A 488 12.90 27.33 -9.59
CA ALA A 488 12.82 27.55 -8.16
C ALA A 488 13.47 26.35 -7.43
N PRO A 489 14.17 26.56 -6.30
CA PRO A 489 14.83 25.47 -5.60
C PRO A 489 13.80 24.63 -4.82
N LEU A 490 14.10 23.35 -4.59
CA LEU A 490 13.20 22.42 -3.90
C LEU A 490 13.15 22.61 -2.37
N ASP A 491 14.00 23.48 -1.81
CA ASP A 491 13.95 23.93 -0.42
C ASP A 491 13.27 25.30 -0.22
N ALA A 492 12.63 25.83 -1.28
CA ALA A 492 11.78 27.02 -1.15
C ALA A 492 10.47 26.71 -0.40
N ASP A 493 10.00 27.70 0.36
CA ASP A 493 8.70 27.67 1.04
C ASP A 493 7.56 27.91 0.04
N PHE A 494 6.93 26.82 -0.42
CA PHE A 494 5.76 26.86 -1.30
C PHE A 494 4.48 26.60 -0.48
N PRO A 495 3.55 27.57 -0.39
CA PRO A 495 2.35 27.42 0.42
C PRO A 495 1.40 26.37 -0.17
N ASP A 496 0.82 25.54 0.70
CA ASP A 496 -0.27 24.63 0.35
C ASP A 496 -1.59 25.42 0.34
N LEU A 497 -2.01 25.85 -0.85
CA LEU A 497 -3.14 26.75 -1.05
C LEU A 497 -4.47 26.03 -1.34
N GLY A 498 -4.46 24.68 -1.43
CA GLY A 498 -5.66 23.88 -1.66
C GLY A 498 -6.39 24.12 -3.00
N ILE A 499 -5.76 24.80 -3.96
CA ILE A 499 -6.35 25.07 -5.28
C ILE A 499 -6.38 23.84 -6.18
N VAL A 500 -7.23 23.86 -7.20
CA VAL A 500 -7.25 22.84 -8.26
C VAL A 500 -5.87 22.80 -8.97
N PRO A 501 -5.30 21.62 -9.26
CA PRO A 501 -3.99 21.54 -9.91
C PRO A 501 -4.00 22.21 -11.31
N PRO A 502 -3.00 23.05 -11.65
CA PRO A 502 -3.06 23.89 -12.85
C PRO A 502 -2.57 23.22 -14.14
N TYR A 503 -1.79 22.15 -14.04
CA TYR A 503 -1.24 21.40 -15.18
C TYR A 503 -1.56 19.89 -15.03
N PRO A 504 -2.84 19.51 -15.03
CA PRO A 504 -3.28 18.15 -14.71
C PRO A 504 -2.73 17.06 -15.64
N MET A 505 -2.35 17.34 -16.90
CA MET A 505 -1.67 16.34 -17.76
C MET A 505 -0.15 16.51 -17.89
N LEU A 506 0.52 17.01 -16.84
CA LEU A 506 1.98 16.92 -16.74
C LEU A 506 2.42 15.48 -16.46
N VAL A 507 3.28 14.89 -17.31
CA VAL A 507 3.71 13.48 -17.19
C VAL A 507 5.18 13.29 -17.57
N SER A 508 5.87 12.36 -16.91
CA SER A 508 7.27 12.02 -17.18
C SER A 508 7.48 11.41 -18.57
N VAL A 509 8.61 11.75 -19.18
CA VAL A 509 9.02 11.26 -20.50
C VAL A 509 10.44 10.66 -20.53
N GLY A 510 11.30 11.04 -19.58
CA GLY A 510 12.62 10.44 -19.50
C GLY A 510 13.56 11.08 -18.47
N GLN A 511 14.79 10.57 -18.41
CA GLN A 511 15.89 11.12 -17.62
C GLN A 511 17.06 11.55 -18.53
N ALA A 512 17.54 12.77 -18.35
CA ALA A 512 18.69 13.30 -19.07
C ALA A 512 20.02 12.73 -18.53
N ASP A 513 21.08 12.84 -19.33
CA ASP A 513 22.42 12.29 -19.02
C ASP A 513 23.10 12.97 -17.79
N ASP A 514 22.55 14.07 -17.27
CA ASP A 514 22.94 14.72 -16.01
C ASP A 514 22.14 14.26 -14.78
N GLY A 515 21.06 13.50 -14.97
CA GLY A 515 20.16 12.99 -13.95
C GLY A 515 18.81 13.72 -13.84
N ALA A 516 18.58 14.82 -14.57
CA ALA A 516 17.32 15.55 -14.53
C ALA A 516 16.16 14.72 -15.09
N LEU A 517 15.06 14.63 -14.34
CA LEU A 517 13.81 13.99 -14.77
C LEU A 517 12.98 15.00 -15.55
N TRP A 518 12.58 14.64 -16.77
CA TRP A 518 11.80 15.49 -17.66
C TRP A 518 10.35 15.05 -17.72
N LEU A 519 9.45 16.03 -17.61
CA LEU A 519 8.01 15.89 -17.76
C LEU A 519 7.51 16.82 -18.88
N LEU A 520 6.58 16.36 -19.72
CA LEU A 520 5.88 17.18 -20.71
C LEU A 520 4.45 17.44 -20.25
N ASN A 521 3.95 18.65 -20.49
CA ASN A 521 2.54 18.96 -20.30
C ASN A 521 1.76 18.57 -21.57
N LEU A 522 1.01 17.47 -21.51
CA LEU A 522 0.28 16.97 -22.68
C LEU A 522 -0.80 17.96 -23.19
N GLU A 523 -1.27 18.87 -22.34
CA GLU A 523 -2.24 19.91 -22.71
C GLU A 523 -1.67 20.95 -23.68
N GLN A 524 -0.33 21.10 -23.78
CA GLN A 524 0.32 21.96 -24.78
C GLN A 524 0.64 21.20 -26.08
N ILE A 525 0.44 19.88 -26.12
CA ILE A 525 0.75 19.00 -27.26
C ILE A 525 -0.44 18.06 -27.56
N THR A 526 -1.63 18.64 -27.61
CA THR A 526 -2.96 17.97 -27.60
C THR A 526 -3.20 16.91 -28.65
N ASP A 527 -2.46 16.91 -29.77
CA ASP A 527 -2.34 15.81 -30.71
C ASP A 527 -0.85 15.49 -30.91
N THR A 528 -0.39 14.35 -30.38
CA THR A 528 1.00 13.92 -30.47
C THR A 528 1.09 12.50 -31.04
N SER A 529 1.94 12.33 -32.06
CA SER A 529 2.35 11.01 -32.56
C SER A 529 3.61 10.53 -31.85
N VAL A 530 3.62 9.25 -31.44
CA VAL A 530 4.77 8.57 -30.84
C VAL A 530 5.20 7.46 -31.79
N SER A 531 6.41 7.62 -32.31
CA SER A 531 7.05 6.72 -33.26
C SER A 531 8.20 5.97 -32.61
N GLY A 532 8.53 4.77 -33.11
CA GLY A 532 9.60 3.97 -32.55
C GLY A 532 9.42 2.48 -32.81
N ASP A 533 10.10 1.69 -31.99
CA ASP A 533 9.79 0.26 -31.86
C ASP A 533 8.48 0.05 -31.09
N ILE A 534 7.65 -0.92 -31.50
CA ILE A 534 6.27 -1.03 -31.01
C ILE A 534 6.20 -1.37 -29.52
N ASP A 535 7.05 -2.27 -29.04
CA ASP A 535 7.09 -2.66 -27.63
C ASP A 535 7.54 -1.47 -26.75
N ALA A 536 8.54 -0.72 -27.22
CA ALA A 536 9.04 0.48 -26.54
C ALA A 536 8.02 1.63 -26.53
N VAL A 537 7.30 1.85 -27.63
CA VAL A 537 6.27 2.89 -27.75
C VAL A 537 5.02 2.55 -26.92
N GLN A 538 4.57 1.29 -26.91
CA GLN A 538 3.52 0.86 -25.99
C GLN A 538 3.99 0.94 -24.52
N ALA A 539 5.25 0.62 -24.22
CA ALA A 539 5.79 0.75 -22.86
C ALA A 539 5.78 2.21 -22.38
N PHE A 540 6.13 3.16 -23.25
CA PHE A 540 5.95 4.58 -23.00
C PHE A 540 4.48 4.92 -22.74
N GLY A 541 3.55 4.45 -23.59
CA GLY A 541 2.11 4.63 -23.41
C GLY A 541 1.56 4.10 -22.08
N ARG A 542 1.99 2.91 -21.64
CA ARG A 542 1.65 2.35 -20.32
C ARG A 542 2.17 3.20 -19.16
N ASN A 543 3.41 3.71 -19.26
CA ASN A 543 3.96 4.60 -18.25
C ASN A 543 3.12 5.88 -18.14
N VAL A 544 2.80 6.51 -19.27
CA VAL A 544 1.96 7.73 -19.31
C VAL A 544 0.58 7.48 -18.71
N ALA A 545 -0.09 6.40 -19.10
CA ALA A 545 -1.40 6.04 -18.56
C ALA A 545 -1.38 5.85 -17.03
N THR A 546 -0.42 5.03 -16.55
CA THR A 546 -0.30 4.70 -15.12
C THR A 546 0.11 5.93 -14.29
N GLU A 547 1.00 6.78 -14.80
CA GLU A 547 1.46 7.96 -14.09
C GLU A 547 0.38 9.05 -13.99
N LEU A 548 -0.42 9.28 -15.04
CA LEU A 548 -1.59 10.17 -14.98
C LEU A 548 -2.66 9.65 -14.01
N ALA A 549 -2.78 8.33 -13.82
CA ALA A 549 -3.70 7.78 -12.82
C ALA A 549 -3.22 8.02 -11.37
N VAL A 550 -1.91 8.02 -11.09
CA VAL A 550 -1.38 8.19 -9.71
C VAL A 550 -0.85 9.59 -9.37
N SER A 551 -0.69 10.48 -10.34
CA SER A 551 -0.06 11.79 -10.10
C SER A 551 -0.95 12.74 -9.27
N PRO A 552 -0.40 13.44 -8.25
CA PRO A 552 -1.19 14.32 -7.38
C PRO A 552 -1.94 15.45 -8.10
N TRP A 553 -1.40 15.92 -9.22
CA TRP A 553 -2.02 16.94 -10.06
C TRP A 553 -3.06 16.39 -11.05
N SER A 554 -2.97 15.12 -11.45
CA SER A 554 -3.82 14.50 -12.47
C SER A 554 -5.17 13.99 -11.94
N ARG A 555 -5.58 14.41 -10.74
CA ARG A 555 -6.81 13.95 -10.04
C ARG A 555 -8.12 14.19 -10.82
N THR A 556 -8.14 15.09 -11.80
CA THR A 556 -9.28 15.37 -12.70
C THR A 556 -9.16 14.71 -14.08
N VAL A 557 -8.10 13.92 -14.30
CA VAL A 557 -7.83 13.22 -15.56
C VAL A 557 -8.37 11.79 -15.48
N GLN A 558 -9.19 11.44 -16.47
CA GLN A 558 -9.47 10.07 -16.88
C GLN A 558 -8.57 9.69 -18.07
N VAL A 559 -8.13 8.44 -18.11
CA VAL A 559 -7.28 7.90 -19.18
C VAL A 559 -8.05 6.81 -19.92
N ASP A 560 -8.24 7.00 -21.22
CA ASP A 560 -8.80 5.99 -22.11
C ASP A 560 -7.67 5.36 -22.92
N VAL A 561 -7.48 4.04 -22.79
CA VAL A 561 -6.39 3.28 -23.43
C VAL A 561 -7.00 2.34 -24.46
N ILE A 562 -6.69 2.54 -25.74
CA ILE A 562 -7.39 1.89 -26.86
C ILE A 562 -6.44 1.02 -27.69
N GLY A 563 -6.82 -0.26 -27.83
CA GLY A 563 -6.12 -1.25 -28.65
C GLY A 563 -4.87 -1.88 -28.03
N PHE A 564 -4.46 -1.47 -26.83
CA PHE A 564 -3.29 -2.03 -26.14
C PHE A 564 -3.42 -1.93 -24.61
N ALA A 565 -2.56 -2.67 -23.90
CA ALA A 565 -2.43 -2.69 -22.43
C ALA A 565 -3.70 -3.11 -21.62
N PRO A 566 -4.34 -4.25 -21.93
CA PRO A 566 -5.43 -4.81 -21.10
C PRO A 566 -5.03 -5.09 -19.65
N GLU A 567 -3.74 -5.24 -19.35
CA GLU A 567 -3.19 -5.37 -17.99
C GLU A 567 -3.32 -4.11 -17.11
N LEU A 568 -3.75 -2.98 -17.69
CA LEU A 568 -4.14 -1.77 -16.95
C LEU A 568 -5.65 -1.69 -16.69
N ASP A 569 -6.44 -2.67 -17.13
CA ASP A 569 -7.86 -2.72 -16.76
C ASP A 569 -8.03 -2.87 -15.24
N GLY A 570 -9.00 -2.15 -14.67
CA GLY A 570 -9.16 -2.00 -13.23
C GLY A 570 -8.06 -1.20 -12.51
N PHE A 571 -7.07 -0.60 -13.20
CA PHE A 571 -6.05 0.25 -12.57
C PHE A 571 -6.68 1.54 -12.03
N GLY A 572 -7.10 1.51 -10.76
CA GLY A 572 -7.85 2.59 -10.15
C GLY A 572 -9.22 2.75 -10.83
N PRO A 573 -10.25 2.01 -10.41
CA PRO A 573 -11.54 1.99 -11.11
C PRO A 573 -12.08 3.40 -11.41
N GLY A 574 -12.35 3.68 -12.69
CA GLY A 574 -12.81 4.99 -13.17
C GLY A 574 -11.71 6.04 -13.41
N ARG A 575 -10.43 5.71 -13.21
CA ARG A 575 -9.26 6.53 -13.57
C ARG A 575 -8.60 6.08 -14.88
N ILE A 576 -8.44 4.77 -15.09
CA ILE A 576 -8.07 4.17 -16.38
C ILE A 576 -9.21 3.29 -16.88
N THR A 577 -9.52 3.40 -18.19
CA THR A 577 -10.43 2.52 -18.92
C THR A 577 -9.69 1.89 -20.10
N HIS A 578 -9.77 0.57 -20.24
CA HIS A 578 -9.22 -0.15 -21.40
C HIS A 578 -10.32 -0.47 -22.42
N HIS A 579 -10.11 -0.11 -23.69
CA HIS A 579 -11.03 -0.37 -24.79
C HIS A 579 -10.36 -1.27 -25.84
N ALA A 580 -11.00 -2.39 -26.18
CA ALA A 580 -10.48 -3.36 -27.15
C ALA A 580 -10.77 -3.01 -28.62
N ASP A 581 -11.66 -2.05 -28.86
CA ASP A 581 -12.02 -1.52 -30.18
C ASP A 581 -12.04 0.03 -30.15
N ASP A 582 -12.32 0.65 -31.29
CA ASP A 582 -12.26 2.10 -31.45
C ASP A 582 -13.58 2.85 -31.20
N ALA A 583 -14.61 2.20 -30.60
CA ALA A 583 -15.93 2.80 -30.43
C ALA A 583 -15.91 4.09 -29.58
N GLU A 584 -15.28 4.09 -28.39
CA GLU A 584 -15.16 5.33 -27.59
C GLU A 584 -14.33 6.39 -28.31
N VAL A 585 -13.37 6.04 -29.19
CA VAL A 585 -12.64 7.02 -30.02
C VAL A 585 -13.56 7.67 -31.05
N GLN A 586 -14.47 6.90 -31.66
CA GLN A 586 -15.47 7.42 -32.60
C GLN A 586 -16.49 8.33 -31.90
N ASP A 587 -16.96 7.93 -30.71
CA ASP A 587 -17.92 8.70 -29.90
C ASP A 587 -17.28 9.95 -29.27
N LEU A 588 -16.02 9.89 -28.86
CA LEU A 588 -15.22 11.05 -28.45
C LEU A 588 -15.06 12.04 -29.61
N ALA A 589 -14.70 11.56 -30.80
CA ALA A 589 -14.56 12.41 -31.98
C ALA A 589 -15.88 13.12 -32.33
N ALA A 590 -16.99 12.39 -32.34
CA ALA A 590 -18.32 12.95 -32.59
C ALA A 590 -18.75 13.99 -31.54
N ARG A 591 -18.33 13.82 -30.28
CA ARG A 591 -18.61 14.73 -29.16
C ARG A 591 -17.84 16.05 -29.31
N VAL A 592 -16.52 15.97 -29.50
CA VAL A 592 -15.65 17.14 -29.75
C VAL A 592 -16.03 17.87 -31.05
N GLU A 593 -16.46 17.15 -32.10
CA GLU A 593 -17.01 17.74 -33.33
C GLU A 593 -18.30 18.55 -33.08
N GLY A 594 -19.15 18.11 -32.13
CA GLY A 594 -20.40 18.79 -31.75
C GLY A 594 -20.21 19.97 -30.80
N GLU A 595 -19.28 19.85 -29.85
CA GLU A 595 -18.97 20.86 -28.82
C GLU A 595 -18.11 22.03 -29.37
N ARG A 596 -17.46 21.81 -30.52
CA ARG A 596 -16.53 22.68 -31.28
C ARG A 596 -16.74 24.20 -31.26
N SER A 597 -17.97 24.68 -31.11
CA SER A 597 -18.34 26.11 -31.18
C SER A 597 -18.70 26.73 -29.82
N ALA A 598 -18.52 26.02 -28.72
CA ALA A 598 -18.77 26.53 -27.37
C ALA A 598 -17.59 27.39 -26.87
N GLU A 599 -17.79 28.71 -26.86
CA GLU A 599 -16.79 29.68 -26.40
C GLU A 599 -16.46 29.52 -24.90
N ASP A 600 -17.45 29.14 -24.08
CA ASP A 600 -17.34 28.92 -22.62
C ASP A 600 -17.20 27.43 -22.21
N TRP A 601 -16.56 26.57 -23.03
CA TRP A 601 -16.36 25.15 -22.70
C TRP A 601 -15.20 24.93 -21.71
N ASP A 602 -15.53 24.74 -20.42
CA ASP A 602 -14.60 24.19 -19.41
C ASP A 602 -15.13 22.84 -18.89
N PRO A 603 -14.54 21.70 -19.31
CA PRO A 603 -15.05 20.38 -18.99
C PRO A 603 -14.63 19.91 -17.58
N GLU A 604 -15.63 19.51 -16.77
CA GLU A 604 -15.47 19.01 -15.39
C GLU A 604 -14.49 17.82 -15.25
N ILE A 605 -14.32 17.05 -16.33
CA ILE A 605 -13.38 15.93 -16.42
C ILE A 605 -12.54 16.08 -17.68
N LEU A 606 -11.22 15.96 -17.52
CA LEU A 606 -10.25 16.00 -18.62
C LEU A 606 -9.92 14.57 -19.06
N ARG A 607 -9.69 14.36 -20.36
CA ARG A 607 -9.39 13.01 -20.90
C ARG A 607 -8.10 12.91 -21.69
N ALA A 608 -7.24 11.98 -21.29
CA ALA A 608 -6.04 11.58 -21.99
C ALA A 608 -6.31 10.27 -22.75
N VAL A 609 -6.39 10.35 -24.08
CA VAL A 609 -6.75 9.25 -24.96
C VAL A 609 -5.49 8.71 -25.61
N ILE A 610 -5.09 7.48 -25.28
CA ILE A 610 -3.86 6.85 -25.77
C ILE A 610 -4.24 5.68 -26.67
N VAL A 611 -3.83 5.72 -27.94
CA VAL A 611 -4.37 4.84 -28.99
C VAL A 611 -3.25 4.14 -29.74
N ASP A 612 -3.31 2.81 -29.86
CA ASP A 612 -2.48 2.09 -30.83
C ASP A 612 -3.03 2.30 -32.25
N THR A 613 -2.22 2.89 -33.14
CA THR A 613 -2.63 3.19 -34.51
C THR A 613 -2.49 2.02 -35.48
N HIS A 614 -2.26 0.79 -35.01
CA HIS A 614 -2.27 -0.39 -35.88
C HIS A 614 -3.64 -0.55 -36.55
N ASP A 615 -4.69 -0.73 -35.74
CA ASP A 615 -6.07 -0.94 -36.22
C ASP A 615 -6.94 0.32 -36.14
N CYS A 616 -6.76 1.15 -35.11
CA CYS A 616 -7.65 2.29 -34.81
C CYS A 616 -7.34 3.58 -35.61
N ARG A 617 -6.47 3.53 -36.63
CA ARG A 617 -5.86 4.71 -37.28
C ARG A 617 -6.85 5.74 -37.81
N ALA A 618 -7.94 5.29 -38.46
CA ALA A 618 -8.91 6.19 -39.08
C ALA A 618 -9.66 7.04 -38.02
N SER A 619 -10.05 6.41 -36.92
CA SER A 619 -10.78 7.06 -35.82
C SER A 619 -9.85 7.91 -34.96
N ALA A 620 -8.61 7.46 -34.72
CA ALA A 620 -7.57 8.26 -34.09
C ALA A 620 -7.26 9.54 -34.89
N ALA A 621 -7.18 9.45 -36.23
CA ALA A 621 -7.01 10.59 -37.11
C ALA A 621 -8.22 11.55 -37.05
N ARG A 622 -9.46 11.02 -37.08
CA ARG A 622 -10.68 11.82 -36.94
C ARG A 622 -10.74 12.58 -35.59
N LEU A 623 -10.44 11.91 -34.48
CA LEU A 623 -10.36 12.56 -33.16
C LEU A 623 -9.28 13.65 -33.14
N SER A 624 -8.11 13.39 -33.73
CA SER A 624 -7.02 14.36 -33.83
C SER A 624 -7.39 15.57 -34.69
N ASP A 625 -8.14 15.37 -35.77
CA ASP A 625 -8.67 16.45 -36.61
C ASP A 625 -9.76 17.24 -35.90
N ALA A 626 -10.62 16.61 -35.09
CA ALA A 626 -11.61 17.27 -34.25
C ALA A 626 -10.95 18.15 -33.16
N ILE A 627 -9.96 17.61 -32.44
CA ILE A 627 -9.16 18.32 -31.43
C ILE A 627 -8.47 19.55 -32.06
N ARG A 628 -7.78 19.37 -33.20
CA ARG A 628 -7.11 20.48 -33.93
C ARG A 628 -8.07 21.50 -34.56
N ALA A 629 -9.37 21.20 -34.62
CA ALA A 629 -10.39 22.04 -35.21
C ALA A 629 -11.27 22.77 -34.17
N HIS A 630 -11.07 22.49 -32.88
CA HIS A 630 -11.79 23.09 -31.75
C HIS A 630 -11.43 24.58 -31.54
N ALA A 631 -12.39 25.42 -31.15
CA ALA A 631 -12.19 26.86 -31.01
C ALA A 631 -11.53 27.27 -29.67
N SER A 632 -11.79 26.50 -28.61
CA SER A 632 -11.32 26.69 -27.23
C SER A 632 -10.56 25.44 -26.74
N ARG A 633 -10.21 25.34 -25.45
CA ARG A 633 -9.54 24.16 -24.86
C ARG A 633 -10.49 22.94 -24.90
N PRO A 634 -10.23 21.88 -25.69
CA PRO A 634 -11.20 20.79 -25.88
C PRO A 634 -11.35 19.85 -24.67
N GLY A 635 -10.43 19.93 -23.68
CA GLY A 635 -10.37 19.01 -22.52
C GLY A 635 -9.91 17.59 -22.85
N VAL A 636 -9.73 17.26 -24.13
CA VAL A 636 -9.28 15.96 -24.64
C VAL A 636 -7.92 16.10 -25.29
N VAL A 637 -7.02 15.16 -24.99
CA VAL A 637 -5.70 15.00 -25.62
C VAL A 637 -5.62 13.62 -26.29
N CYS A 638 -5.01 13.54 -27.47
CA CYS A 638 -4.79 12.29 -28.20
C CYS A 638 -3.28 11.99 -28.35
N LEU A 639 -2.87 10.81 -27.87
CA LEU A 639 -1.51 10.28 -27.99
C LEU A 639 -1.52 9.04 -28.90
N ARG A 640 -1.06 9.21 -30.14
CA ARG A 640 -1.11 8.22 -31.23
C ARG A 640 0.16 7.38 -31.27
N LEU A 641 0.08 6.13 -30.84
CA LEU A 641 1.20 5.20 -30.76
C LEU A 641 1.41 4.46 -32.10
N GLY A 642 2.68 4.25 -32.48
CA GLY A 642 3.05 3.47 -33.67
C GLY A 642 2.95 4.24 -35.00
N GLU A 643 2.75 5.56 -34.97
CA GLU A 643 2.66 6.40 -36.17
C GLU A 643 3.91 7.27 -36.34
N THR A 644 4.54 7.18 -37.52
CA THR A 644 5.70 8.03 -37.88
C THR A 644 5.32 9.51 -37.86
N PRO A 645 6.17 10.42 -37.30
CA PRO A 645 5.74 11.79 -37.07
C PRO A 645 5.62 12.56 -38.39
N SER A 646 4.47 13.19 -38.61
CA SER A 646 4.25 14.17 -39.67
C SER A 646 4.81 15.57 -39.34
N GLY A 647 5.41 15.73 -38.15
CA GLY A 647 5.93 16.99 -37.61
C GLY A 647 6.65 16.76 -36.28
N THR A 648 6.41 17.62 -35.30
CA THR A 648 7.04 17.61 -33.96
C THR A 648 6.46 16.53 -33.03
N GLY A 649 6.46 15.27 -33.47
CA GLY A 649 6.12 14.12 -32.62
C GLY A 649 7.27 13.65 -31.74
N LEU A 650 7.02 12.57 -31.01
CA LEU A 650 7.99 11.87 -30.17
C LEU A 650 8.63 10.70 -30.93
N GLU A 651 9.95 10.50 -30.77
CA GLU A 651 10.69 9.34 -31.28
C GLU A 651 11.26 8.54 -30.11
N VAL A 652 10.85 7.28 -29.94
CA VAL A 652 11.31 6.35 -28.90
C VAL A 652 12.10 5.22 -29.56
N VAL A 653 13.43 5.36 -29.61
CA VAL A 653 14.32 4.44 -30.33
C VAL A 653 15.49 4.05 -29.44
N SER A 654 15.76 2.74 -29.33
CA SER A 654 16.88 2.18 -28.55
C SER A 654 16.93 2.65 -27.09
N GLY A 655 15.77 2.82 -26.45
CA GLY A 655 15.65 3.30 -25.07
C GLY A 655 15.90 4.80 -24.86
N ARG A 656 16.04 5.57 -25.94
CA ARG A 656 16.08 7.05 -25.90
C ARG A 656 14.77 7.62 -26.43
N LEU A 657 14.22 8.63 -25.76
CA LEU A 657 13.12 9.46 -26.25
C LEU A 657 13.68 10.79 -26.75
N ARG A 658 13.27 11.19 -27.96
CA ARG A 658 13.60 12.49 -28.55
C ARG A 658 12.36 13.33 -28.78
N TYR A 659 12.52 14.63 -28.61
CA TYR A 659 11.48 15.62 -28.88
C TYR A 659 12.08 16.92 -29.44
N ALA A 660 11.96 17.10 -30.76
CA ALA A 660 12.68 18.12 -31.50
C ALA A 660 12.30 19.57 -31.14
N ALA A 661 11.10 19.82 -30.59
CA ALA A 661 10.67 21.16 -30.22
C ALA A 661 11.38 21.73 -28.97
N LEU A 662 12.06 20.88 -28.17
CA LEU A 662 12.84 21.28 -27.00
C LEU A 662 14.34 20.87 -27.09
N ASP A 663 14.81 20.40 -28.26
CA ASP A 663 16.13 19.78 -28.45
C ASP A 663 16.42 18.65 -27.44
N LEU A 664 15.38 17.91 -27.07
CA LEU A 664 15.41 16.90 -26.00
C LEU A 664 15.84 15.54 -26.55
N ASP A 665 16.82 14.91 -25.90
CA ASP A 665 17.24 13.51 -26.12
C ASP A 665 17.59 12.89 -24.75
N VAL A 666 16.69 12.05 -24.22
CA VAL A 666 16.71 11.52 -22.85
C VAL A 666 16.58 10.01 -22.83
N THR A 667 17.01 9.34 -21.76
CA THR A 667 16.65 7.93 -21.53
C THR A 667 15.15 7.84 -21.29
N ALA A 668 14.42 7.13 -22.15
CA ALA A 668 12.96 7.10 -22.13
C ALA A 668 12.40 6.48 -20.84
N VAL A 669 11.22 6.94 -20.42
CA VAL A 669 10.35 6.12 -19.56
C VAL A 669 9.70 5.02 -20.37
N GLY A 670 9.40 3.89 -19.73
CA GLY A 670 8.65 2.81 -20.34
C GLY A 670 8.34 1.72 -19.32
N LEU A 671 7.07 1.33 -19.26
CA LEU A 671 6.55 0.29 -18.37
C LEU A 671 6.19 -0.95 -19.22
N PRO A 672 6.97 -2.05 -19.17
CA PRO A 672 6.65 -3.30 -19.86
C PRO A 672 5.33 -3.91 -19.36
N ALA A 673 4.65 -4.68 -20.20
CA ALA A 673 3.34 -5.27 -19.86
C ALA A 673 3.35 -6.11 -18.57
N GLN A 674 4.41 -6.88 -18.31
CA GLN A 674 4.54 -7.65 -17.07
C GLN A 674 4.70 -6.75 -15.82
N GLU A 675 5.43 -5.63 -15.95
CA GLU A 675 5.63 -4.68 -14.87
C GLU A 675 4.37 -3.84 -14.63
N ALA A 676 3.64 -3.48 -15.70
CA ALA A 676 2.31 -2.89 -15.63
C ALA A 676 1.32 -3.80 -14.88
N ALA A 677 1.23 -5.08 -15.25
CA ALA A 677 0.36 -6.05 -14.56
C ALA A 677 0.68 -6.17 -13.05
N ALA A 678 1.96 -6.19 -12.68
CA ALA A 678 2.39 -6.23 -11.28
C ALA A 678 2.02 -4.93 -10.54
N VAL A 679 2.17 -3.78 -11.19
CA VAL A 679 1.76 -2.45 -10.69
C VAL A 679 0.24 -2.37 -10.49
N THR A 680 -0.56 -2.87 -11.43
CA THR A 680 -2.03 -3.01 -11.29
C THR A 680 -2.40 -3.91 -10.13
N ALA A 681 -1.80 -5.10 -10.04
CA ALA A 681 -2.06 -6.05 -8.95
C ALA A 681 -1.72 -5.46 -7.57
N LEU A 682 -0.64 -4.67 -7.45
CA LEU A 682 -0.28 -3.95 -6.23
C LEU A 682 -1.32 -2.89 -5.84
N VAL A 683 -1.76 -2.07 -6.79
CA VAL A 683 -2.72 -0.97 -6.57
C VAL A 683 -4.15 -1.48 -6.32
N HIS A 684 -4.51 -2.61 -6.93
CA HIS A 684 -5.75 -3.36 -6.68
C HIS A 684 -5.72 -4.03 -5.29
N HIS A 685 -4.65 -4.77 -4.96
CA HIS A 685 -4.48 -5.37 -3.64
C HIS A 685 -4.53 -4.30 -2.54
N ALA A 686 -3.83 -3.17 -2.71
CA ALA A 686 -3.86 -2.07 -1.74
C ALA A 686 -5.25 -1.45 -1.50
N GLN A 687 -6.19 -1.58 -2.45
CA GLN A 687 -7.59 -1.14 -2.31
C GLN A 687 -8.48 -2.17 -1.61
N LEU A 688 -8.30 -3.46 -1.95
CA LEU A 688 -9.22 -4.54 -1.60
C LEU A 688 -8.66 -5.57 -0.61
N THR A 689 -7.51 -5.33 0.04
CA THR A 689 -6.98 -6.21 1.10
C THR A 689 -8.04 -6.41 2.19
N PRO A 690 -8.64 -7.61 2.33
CA PRO A 690 -9.55 -7.88 3.43
C PRO A 690 -8.76 -7.99 4.73
N THR A 691 -9.41 -7.72 5.86
CA THR A 691 -8.85 -8.07 7.16
C THR A 691 -8.99 -9.57 7.44
N THR A 692 -8.06 -10.11 8.21
CA THR A 692 -7.94 -11.53 8.54
C THR A 692 -7.42 -11.71 9.96
N SER A 693 -7.55 -12.90 10.52
CA SER A 693 -6.89 -13.25 11.79
C SER A 693 -5.37 -13.20 11.64
N ALA A 694 -4.68 -12.67 12.66
CA ALA A 694 -3.22 -12.61 12.65
C ALA A 694 -2.59 -14.01 12.54
N PRO A 695 -1.52 -14.21 11.75
CA PRO A 695 -0.86 -15.49 11.60
C PRO A 695 -0.19 -15.94 12.92
N ALA A 696 -0.14 -17.26 13.14
CA ALA A 696 0.51 -17.84 14.31
C ALA A 696 2.02 -17.54 14.34
N ARG A 697 2.51 -16.98 15.45
CA ARG A 697 3.94 -16.72 15.71
C ARG A 697 4.59 -17.84 16.51
N THR A 698 3.85 -18.40 17.47
CA THR A 698 4.29 -19.52 18.31
C THR A 698 3.23 -20.64 18.29
N GLY A 699 3.39 -21.67 19.11
CA GLY A 699 2.34 -22.68 19.32
C GLY A 699 1.15 -22.19 20.16
N LEU A 700 1.25 -20.99 20.75
CA LEU A 700 0.23 -20.41 21.65
C LEU A 700 -0.25 -19.03 21.20
N THR A 701 0.59 -18.25 20.51
CA THR A 701 0.36 -16.81 20.22
C THR A 701 0.50 -16.47 18.74
N ASP A 702 -0.25 -15.44 18.30
CA ASP A 702 -0.13 -14.83 16.98
C ASP A 702 0.96 -13.75 16.90
N THR A 703 1.15 -13.17 15.71
CA THR A 703 2.13 -12.10 15.44
C THR A 703 1.79 -10.74 16.06
N THR A 704 0.60 -10.58 16.65
CA THR A 704 0.20 -9.40 17.42
C THR A 704 0.28 -9.63 18.94
N GLY A 705 0.68 -10.83 19.37
CA GLY A 705 0.85 -11.19 20.77
C GLY A 705 -0.42 -11.65 21.48
N ALA A 706 -1.54 -11.82 20.76
CA ALA A 706 -2.72 -12.45 21.34
C ALA A 706 -2.57 -13.98 21.32
N ILE A 707 -3.30 -14.66 22.21
CA ILE A 707 -3.48 -16.11 22.18
C ILE A 707 -4.25 -16.47 20.91
N ILE A 708 -3.74 -17.45 20.14
CA ILE A 708 -4.31 -17.81 18.83
C ILE A 708 -5.78 -18.22 19.01
N GLY A 709 -6.68 -17.67 18.19
CA GLY A 709 -8.13 -17.86 18.33
C GLY A 709 -8.61 -19.33 18.42
N THR A 710 -7.89 -20.27 17.80
CA THR A 710 -8.16 -21.72 17.90
C THR A 710 -7.92 -22.34 19.27
N LEU A 711 -7.28 -21.62 20.19
CA LEU A 711 -7.07 -21.97 21.60
C LEU A 711 -8.00 -21.19 22.55
N THR A 712 -8.88 -20.34 21.99
CA THR A 712 -9.84 -19.53 22.75
C THR A 712 -11.26 -20.09 22.59
N LEU A 713 -12.16 -19.68 23.48
CA LEU A 713 -13.59 -19.95 23.39
C LEU A 713 -14.36 -18.64 23.13
N PRO A 714 -15.47 -18.68 22.37
CA PRO A 714 -16.34 -17.53 22.21
C PRO A 714 -16.92 -17.12 23.57
N ARG A 715 -17.28 -15.83 23.69
CA ARG A 715 -18.01 -15.33 24.86
C ARG A 715 -19.40 -15.98 24.97
N PRO A 716 -19.99 -16.05 26.19
CA PRO A 716 -21.40 -16.37 26.40
C PRO A 716 -22.33 -15.29 25.79
N ALA A 717 -23.63 -15.35 26.07
CA ALA A 717 -24.59 -14.42 25.48
C ALA A 717 -24.24 -12.94 25.78
N THR A 718 -24.72 -12.03 24.94
CA THR A 718 -24.33 -10.61 24.93
C THR A 718 -24.63 -9.87 26.24
N ASN A 719 -25.61 -10.38 26.97
CA ASN A 719 -26.12 -9.94 28.27
C ASN A 719 -25.61 -10.79 29.46
N GLU A 720 -24.76 -11.80 29.24
CA GLU A 720 -24.20 -12.68 30.27
C GLU A 720 -22.73 -12.35 30.61
N PRO A 721 -22.30 -12.47 31.87
CA PRO A 721 -20.91 -12.25 32.26
C PRO A 721 -19.99 -13.39 31.78
N ALA A 722 -18.75 -13.05 31.45
CA ALA A 722 -17.75 -13.95 30.88
C ALA A 722 -16.53 -14.08 31.81
N PRO A 723 -16.56 -14.95 32.83
CA PRO A 723 -15.40 -15.21 33.69
C PRO A 723 -14.24 -15.79 32.88
N GLY A 724 -13.01 -15.53 33.30
CA GLY A 724 -11.81 -15.95 32.55
C GLY A 724 -11.53 -15.14 31.27
N THR A 725 -12.15 -13.97 31.13
CA THR A 725 -11.83 -12.99 30.07
C THR A 725 -11.13 -11.76 30.66
N LEU A 726 -10.59 -10.89 29.79
CA LEU A 726 -10.10 -9.56 30.17
C LEU A 726 -11.23 -8.55 30.48
N LEU A 727 -12.46 -8.83 30.06
CA LEU A 727 -13.63 -7.94 30.18
C LEU A 727 -14.81 -8.76 30.73
N PRO A 728 -14.88 -9.02 32.05
CA PRO A 728 -15.71 -10.10 32.61
C PRO A 728 -17.21 -9.77 32.70
N GLU A 729 -17.60 -8.51 32.63
CA GLU A 729 -19.01 -8.10 32.62
C GLU A 729 -19.72 -8.50 31.30
N PRO A 730 -21.06 -8.41 31.22
CA PRO A 730 -21.78 -8.55 29.95
C PRO A 730 -21.22 -7.65 28.83
N ALA A 731 -21.14 -8.18 27.61
CA ALA A 731 -20.54 -7.48 26.47
C ALA A 731 -21.28 -6.17 26.13
N GLU A 732 -22.60 -6.13 26.35
CA GLU A 732 -23.42 -4.92 26.22
C GLU A 732 -22.97 -3.79 27.15
N ARG A 733 -22.54 -4.08 28.38
CA ARG A 733 -22.08 -3.06 29.35
C ARG A 733 -20.91 -2.25 28.80
N TYR A 734 -19.98 -2.92 28.13
CA TYR A 734 -18.83 -2.29 27.48
C TYR A 734 -19.25 -1.51 26.23
N ALA A 735 -20.16 -2.07 25.42
CA ALA A 735 -20.65 -1.43 24.20
C ALA A 735 -21.59 -0.23 24.43
N ASP A 736 -22.14 -0.07 25.65
CA ASP A 736 -22.90 1.11 26.06
C ASP A 736 -22.02 2.24 26.62
N GLY A 737 -20.91 1.91 27.30
CA GLY A 737 -20.01 2.89 27.91
C GLY A 737 -18.84 3.35 27.02
N ALA A 738 -18.38 2.51 26.10
CA ALA A 738 -17.16 2.71 25.31
C ALA A 738 -17.42 2.67 23.79
N ALA A 739 -16.44 3.10 22.98
CA ALA A 739 -16.57 3.10 21.51
C ALA A 739 -16.31 1.72 20.86
N VAL A 740 -16.98 0.70 21.38
CA VAL A 740 -16.88 -0.69 20.93
C VAL A 740 -18.27 -1.26 20.66
N THR A 741 -18.37 -2.22 19.75
CA THR A 741 -19.55 -3.05 19.55
C THR A 741 -19.49 -4.27 20.48
N VAL A 742 -20.58 -5.04 20.53
CA VAL A 742 -20.60 -6.32 21.24
C VAL A 742 -19.65 -7.34 20.57
N ASP A 743 -19.54 -7.30 19.24
CA ASP A 743 -18.66 -8.18 18.48
C ASP A 743 -17.19 -7.83 18.69
N ASP A 744 -16.84 -6.53 18.77
CA ASP A 744 -15.48 -6.09 19.14
C ASP A 744 -15.09 -6.68 20.51
N VAL A 745 -15.99 -6.63 21.50
CA VAL A 745 -15.73 -7.18 22.85
C VAL A 745 -15.56 -8.70 22.80
N ALA A 746 -16.25 -9.40 21.89
CA ALA A 746 -16.09 -10.83 21.67
C ALA A 746 -14.73 -11.22 21.08
N VAL A 747 -14.19 -10.41 20.16
CA VAL A 747 -12.87 -10.67 19.55
C VAL A 747 -11.71 -10.15 20.42
N LEU A 748 -11.86 -9.01 21.08
CA LEU A 748 -10.82 -8.41 21.93
C LEU A 748 -10.63 -9.13 23.27
N ALA A 749 -11.72 -9.62 23.87
CA ALA A 749 -11.72 -10.31 25.17
C ALA A 749 -12.47 -11.65 25.12
N PRO A 750 -11.95 -12.64 24.37
CA PRO A 750 -12.48 -14.00 24.32
C PRO A 750 -12.20 -14.76 25.63
N VAL A 751 -12.86 -15.90 25.83
CA VAL A 751 -12.70 -16.75 27.02
C VAL A 751 -11.47 -17.63 26.84
N ILE A 752 -10.53 -17.59 27.79
CA ILE A 752 -9.32 -18.42 27.76
C ILE A 752 -9.54 -19.66 28.65
N PRO A 753 -9.44 -20.90 28.12
CA PRO A 753 -9.56 -22.10 28.94
C PRO A 753 -8.43 -22.20 29.97
N ASP A 754 -8.74 -22.64 31.20
CA ASP A 754 -7.79 -22.78 32.31
C ASP A 754 -6.47 -23.46 31.90
N LYS A 755 -6.54 -24.50 31.06
CA LYS A 755 -5.36 -25.22 30.56
C LYS A 755 -4.48 -24.36 29.66
N VAL A 756 -5.07 -23.59 28.75
CA VAL A 756 -4.35 -22.66 27.85
C VAL A 756 -3.78 -21.50 28.65
N ALA A 757 -4.53 -20.96 29.61
CA ALA A 757 -4.03 -19.96 30.55
C ALA A 757 -2.80 -20.47 31.32
N SER A 758 -2.87 -21.71 31.82
CA SER A 758 -1.75 -22.37 32.51
C SER A 758 -0.54 -22.56 31.59
N ASP A 759 -0.75 -23.06 30.37
CA ASP A 759 0.32 -23.30 29.39
C ASP A 759 1.02 -22.01 28.94
N VAL A 760 0.28 -20.88 28.84
CA VAL A 760 0.87 -19.56 28.55
C VAL A 760 1.68 -19.03 29.74
N LEU A 761 1.22 -19.24 30.98
CA LEU A 761 1.94 -18.80 32.18
C LEU A 761 3.20 -19.65 32.45
N ASP A 762 3.13 -20.96 32.28
CA ASP A 762 4.25 -21.88 32.44
C ASP A 762 5.31 -21.73 31.32
N ALA A 763 4.93 -21.21 30.14
CA ALA A 763 5.85 -20.95 29.03
C ALA A 763 6.79 -19.75 29.27
N ASP A 764 6.40 -18.75 30.08
CA ASP A 764 7.23 -17.57 30.38
C ASP A 764 7.25 -17.20 31.89
N PRO A 765 7.97 -18.00 32.70
CA PRO A 765 8.21 -17.68 34.12
C PRO A 765 9.23 -16.55 34.32
N ASN A 766 9.74 -15.91 33.25
CA ASN A 766 10.82 -14.91 33.34
C ASN A 766 10.34 -13.47 33.13
N LEU A 767 9.13 -13.24 32.61
CA LEU A 767 8.67 -11.91 32.20
C LEU A 767 8.82 -10.83 33.28
N ASP A 768 8.46 -11.09 34.54
CA ASP A 768 8.57 -10.08 35.60
C ASP A 768 10.02 -9.70 35.94
N ARG A 769 10.95 -10.64 35.80
CA ARG A 769 12.40 -10.38 35.92
C ARG A 769 12.88 -9.53 34.73
N ASP A 770 12.42 -9.84 33.53
CA ASP A 770 12.84 -9.18 32.30
C ASP A 770 12.31 -7.73 32.23
N LEU A 771 11.06 -7.52 32.63
CA LEU A 771 10.46 -6.19 32.84
C LEU A 771 11.16 -5.41 33.97
N ALA A 772 11.56 -6.07 35.05
CA ALA A 772 12.34 -5.43 36.13
C ALA A 772 13.78 -5.08 35.71
N MET A 773 14.31 -5.68 34.65
CA MET A 773 15.55 -5.23 33.99
C MET A 773 15.26 -4.07 33.02
N TRP A 774 14.22 -4.16 32.19
CA TRP A 774 13.81 -3.09 31.27
C TRP A 774 13.61 -1.75 31.99
N LYS A 775 12.87 -1.77 33.11
CA LYS A 775 12.56 -0.59 33.94
C LYS A 775 13.79 0.08 34.59
N ARG A 776 14.99 -0.50 34.48
CA ARG A 776 16.26 0.16 34.85
C ARG A 776 16.80 1.10 33.77
N GLY A 777 16.30 1.01 32.53
CA GLY A 777 16.66 1.88 31.42
C GLY A 777 18.17 1.85 31.11
N LYS A 778 18.90 2.88 31.54
CA LYS A 778 20.35 3.00 31.36
C LYS A 778 21.15 2.07 32.28
N ASP A 779 20.57 1.69 33.42
CA ASP A 779 21.18 0.79 34.42
C ASP A 779 20.72 -0.68 34.24
N CYS A 780 20.04 -0.97 33.13
CA CYS A 780 19.81 -2.35 32.69
C CYS A 780 21.18 -2.98 32.33
N PRO A 781 21.53 -4.18 32.83
CA PRO A 781 22.80 -4.84 32.52
C PRO A 781 22.78 -5.68 31.23
N TRP A 782 21.66 -5.65 30.50
CA TRP A 782 21.43 -6.41 29.27
C TRP A 782 21.26 -5.45 28.08
N PRO A 783 21.68 -5.84 26.87
CA PRO A 783 21.40 -5.06 25.69
C PRO A 783 19.89 -4.90 25.45
N THR A 784 19.48 -3.77 24.89
CA THR A 784 18.08 -3.48 24.57
C THR A 784 17.93 -2.97 23.14
N VAL A 785 16.86 -3.40 22.47
CA VAL A 785 16.41 -2.89 21.16
C VAL A 785 15.05 -2.23 21.35
N THR A 786 14.81 -1.08 20.71
CA THR A 786 13.47 -0.50 20.58
C THR A 786 13.05 -0.42 19.12
N ILE A 787 11.81 -0.82 18.85
CA ILE A 787 11.14 -0.75 17.55
C ILE A 787 9.67 -0.28 17.64
N LEU A 788 9.08 -0.16 18.84
CA LEU A 788 7.73 0.38 19.06
C LEU A 788 7.73 1.93 19.11
N GLY A 789 8.42 2.55 18.16
CA GLY A 789 8.65 3.99 18.07
C GLY A 789 9.97 4.28 17.36
N GLU A 790 10.75 5.23 17.88
CA GLU A 790 12.11 5.51 17.41
C GLU A 790 13.00 4.25 17.50
N VAL A 791 13.59 3.87 16.38
CA VAL A 791 14.49 2.71 16.28
C VAL A 791 15.76 2.93 17.11
N GLY A 792 15.86 2.19 18.21
CA GLY A 792 16.89 2.39 19.22
C GLY A 792 17.70 1.14 19.54
N LEU A 793 18.94 1.37 19.97
CA LEU A 793 19.90 0.32 20.31
C LEU A 793 20.71 0.70 21.56
N ARG A 794 20.85 -0.24 22.49
CA ARG A 794 21.67 -0.08 23.70
C ARG A 794 22.49 -1.34 23.96
N GLY A 795 23.77 -1.15 24.24
CA GLY A 795 24.72 -2.17 24.65
C GLY A 795 25.86 -1.53 25.45
N HIS A 796 26.61 -2.35 26.19
CA HIS A 796 27.62 -1.87 27.14
C HIS A 796 29.05 -1.85 26.57
N GLY A 797 29.28 -2.48 25.42
CA GLY A 797 30.57 -2.49 24.76
C GLY A 797 30.84 -1.20 23.99
N PRO A 798 32.05 -0.61 24.09
CA PRO A 798 32.40 0.58 23.34
C PRO A 798 32.64 0.23 21.86
N ASP A 799 31.72 0.66 20.98
CA ASP A 799 31.88 0.56 19.53
C ASP A 799 31.35 1.83 18.85
N ALA A 800 32.23 2.53 18.12
CA ALA A 800 31.93 3.80 17.46
C ALA A 800 31.21 3.63 16.11
N GLU A 801 31.35 2.49 15.44
CA GLU A 801 30.60 2.15 14.22
C GLU A 801 29.15 1.84 14.60
N VAL A 802 28.93 1.12 15.71
CA VAL A 802 27.56 0.89 16.23
C VAL A 802 26.92 2.18 16.73
N ALA A 803 27.69 3.06 17.38
CA ALA A 803 27.20 4.35 17.82
C ALA A 803 26.82 5.31 16.66
N SER A 804 27.46 5.19 15.49
CA SER A 804 27.20 6.02 14.31
C SER A 804 26.12 5.46 13.37
N ARG A 805 25.87 4.15 13.39
CA ARG A 805 24.89 3.45 12.51
C ARG A 805 23.82 2.70 13.31
N ARG A 806 23.34 3.27 14.42
CA ARG A 806 22.44 2.59 15.39
C ARG A 806 21.26 1.84 14.73
N GLY A 807 20.52 2.50 13.84
CA GLY A 807 19.37 1.89 13.15
C GLY A 807 19.72 0.61 12.40
N HIS A 808 20.86 0.58 11.69
CA HIS A 808 21.33 -0.61 10.98
C HIS A 808 21.64 -1.78 11.94
N TYR A 809 22.15 -1.49 13.13
CA TYR A 809 22.46 -2.52 14.12
C TYR A 809 21.25 -2.93 14.97
N ALA A 810 20.24 -2.06 15.11
CA ALA A 810 18.91 -2.41 15.63
C ALA A 810 18.15 -3.32 14.64
N GLU A 811 18.18 -3.00 13.35
CA GLU A 811 17.66 -3.83 12.27
C GLU A 811 18.31 -5.22 12.26
N LEU A 812 19.65 -5.27 12.35
CA LEU A 812 20.40 -6.52 12.46
C LEU A 812 20.08 -7.33 13.72
N ALA A 813 19.83 -6.68 14.86
CA ALA A 813 19.40 -7.35 16.10
C ALA A 813 17.95 -7.85 16.02
N THR A 814 17.04 -7.07 15.41
CA THR A 814 15.62 -7.41 15.26
C THR A 814 15.43 -8.56 14.27
N TYR A 815 16.21 -8.61 13.19
CA TYR A 815 16.25 -9.76 12.28
C TYR A 815 16.60 -11.05 13.04
N LEU A 816 17.60 -11.00 13.92
CA LEU A 816 18.02 -12.14 14.76
C LEU A 816 17.00 -12.53 15.84
N TRP A 817 16.16 -11.59 16.29
CA TRP A 817 15.04 -11.86 17.19
C TRP A 817 13.87 -12.54 16.47
N LEU A 818 13.51 -12.08 15.27
CA LEU A 818 12.51 -12.75 14.41
C LEU A 818 13.00 -14.09 13.84
N HIS A 819 14.32 -14.31 13.82
CA HIS A 819 14.97 -15.57 13.45
C HIS A 819 15.56 -16.29 14.68
N PRO A 820 14.75 -16.78 15.66
CA PRO A 820 15.27 -17.42 16.87
C PRO A 820 16.11 -18.67 16.53
N LYS A 821 15.72 -19.42 15.49
CA LYS A 821 16.46 -20.56 14.91
C LYS A 821 17.83 -20.21 14.33
N GLY A 822 18.17 -18.92 14.27
CA GLY A 822 19.46 -18.39 13.85
C GLY A 822 19.52 -17.94 12.41
N ALA A 823 20.43 -17.01 12.14
CA ALA A 823 20.74 -16.54 10.80
C ALA A 823 22.20 -16.87 10.43
N THR A 824 22.38 -17.60 9.32
CA THR A 824 23.70 -17.79 8.75
C THR A 824 24.22 -16.48 8.15
N SER A 825 25.53 -16.37 7.96
CA SER A 825 26.09 -15.19 7.28
C SER A 825 25.63 -15.06 5.82
N ALA A 826 25.13 -16.14 5.20
CA ALA A 826 24.54 -16.11 3.86
C ALA A 826 23.13 -15.50 3.87
N LYS A 827 22.23 -15.96 4.75
CA LYS A 827 20.90 -15.35 4.93
C LYS A 827 20.97 -13.86 5.28
N LEU A 828 21.94 -13.47 6.12
CA LEU A 828 22.19 -12.06 6.44
C LEU A 828 22.80 -11.27 5.26
N ALA A 829 23.52 -11.91 4.33
CA ALA A 829 24.06 -11.24 3.14
C ALA A 829 22.94 -10.98 2.12
N GLU A 830 22.08 -11.97 1.95
CA GLU A 830 20.85 -11.96 1.15
C GLU A 830 19.85 -10.90 1.66
N ALA A 831 19.37 -11.01 2.90
CA ALA A 831 18.34 -10.13 3.47
C ALA A 831 18.77 -8.65 3.63
N PHE A 832 20.07 -8.37 3.71
CA PHE A 832 20.63 -7.00 3.77
C PHE A 832 21.28 -6.54 2.45
N GLY A 833 21.15 -7.31 1.36
CA GLY A 833 21.69 -6.97 0.04
C GLY A 833 23.19 -6.65 0.04
N CYS A 834 24.00 -7.35 0.84
CA CYS A 834 25.39 -6.97 1.10
C CYS A 834 26.34 -8.18 1.14
N SER A 835 27.65 -7.94 0.99
CA SER A 835 28.62 -9.04 0.87
C SER A 835 28.80 -9.83 2.18
N LEU A 836 29.13 -11.12 2.06
CA LEU A 836 29.52 -11.99 3.18
C LEU A 836 30.63 -11.39 4.06
N ALA A 837 31.49 -10.53 3.50
CA ALA A 837 32.52 -9.81 4.24
C ALA A 837 31.93 -8.68 5.10
N ARG A 838 30.98 -7.90 4.56
CA ARG A 838 30.26 -6.84 5.29
C ARG A 838 29.47 -7.41 6.46
N VAL A 839 28.71 -8.50 6.25
CA VAL A 839 28.01 -9.22 7.31
C VAL A 839 28.95 -9.64 8.44
N ARG A 840 30.13 -10.19 8.11
CA ARG A 840 31.12 -10.63 9.11
C ARG A 840 31.70 -9.46 9.91
N ALA A 841 31.89 -8.31 9.29
CA ALA A 841 32.30 -7.08 9.97
C ALA A 841 31.17 -6.55 10.87
N ASP A 842 29.97 -6.35 10.34
CA ASP A 842 28.83 -5.80 11.08
C ASP A 842 28.41 -6.71 12.26
N MET A 843 28.42 -8.03 12.09
CA MET A 843 28.24 -8.97 13.20
C MET A 843 29.39 -8.94 14.22
N THR A 844 30.60 -8.52 13.85
CA THR A 844 31.72 -8.33 14.80
C THR A 844 31.53 -7.07 15.63
N HIS A 845 31.03 -5.99 15.02
CA HIS A 845 30.65 -4.75 15.69
C HIS A 845 29.49 -4.98 16.67
N LEU A 846 28.39 -5.61 16.23
CA LEU A 846 27.25 -5.93 17.10
C LEU A 846 27.67 -6.83 18.28
N ARG A 847 28.48 -7.88 18.03
CA ARG A 847 29.06 -8.75 19.09
C ARG A 847 30.05 -8.06 20.03
N THR A 848 30.59 -6.91 19.64
CA THR A 848 31.46 -6.09 20.48
C THR A 848 30.62 -5.16 21.35
N HIS A 849 29.60 -4.50 20.78
CA HIS A 849 28.68 -3.61 21.49
C HIS A 849 27.75 -4.35 22.49
N PHE A 850 27.17 -5.47 22.08
CA PHE A 850 26.31 -6.30 22.94
C PHE A 850 27.10 -7.28 23.82
N GLY A 851 28.33 -7.61 23.43
CA GLY A 851 29.13 -8.66 24.06
C GLY A 851 28.81 -10.06 23.51
N LYS A 852 29.85 -10.90 23.44
CA LYS A 852 29.84 -12.21 22.74
C LYS A 852 28.88 -13.26 23.35
N ARG A 853 28.39 -13.06 24.57
CA ARG A 853 27.34 -13.88 25.21
C ARG A 853 25.97 -13.61 24.58
N HIS A 854 25.64 -12.33 24.37
CA HIS A 854 24.30 -11.90 23.97
C HIS A 854 24.03 -12.12 22.47
N VAL A 855 25.10 -12.26 21.69
CA VAL A 855 25.05 -12.58 20.27
C VAL A 855 26.00 -13.74 20.00
N PRO A 856 25.68 -14.99 20.39
CA PRO A 856 26.56 -16.15 20.21
C PRO A 856 26.72 -16.52 18.72
N LYS A 857 27.61 -17.47 18.41
CA LYS A 857 27.78 -18.00 17.05
C LYS A 857 27.81 -19.52 17.09
N GLY A 858 26.79 -20.14 16.51
CA GLY A 858 26.66 -21.58 16.36
C GLY A 858 27.44 -22.14 15.16
N PRO A 859 27.90 -23.41 15.22
CA PRO A 859 27.94 -24.25 16.42
C PRO A 859 29.07 -23.80 17.36
N ALA A 860 28.70 -23.37 18.57
CA ALA A 860 29.67 -23.01 19.59
C ALA A 860 30.17 -24.29 20.26
N ARG A 861 31.38 -24.74 19.92
CA ARG A 861 31.95 -26.07 20.29
C ARG A 861 31.96 -26.42 21.80
N ASN A 862 31.65 -25.45 22.67
CA ASN A 862 31.71 -25.56 24.12
C ASN A 862 30.37 -25.26 24.82
N ASP A 863 29.27 -25.00 24.09
CA ASP A 863 27.95 -24.71 24.68
C ASP A 863 26.87 -25.65 24.10
N PRO A 864 26.34 -26.60 24.89
CA PRO A 864 25.33 -27.54 24.43
C PRO A 864 24.03 -26.89 23.95
N ALA A 865 23.67 -25.70 24.45
CA ALA A 865 22.40 -25.04 24.09
C ALA A 865 22.35 -24.58 22.61
N TYR A 866 23.52 -24.36 22.00
CA TYR A 866 23.66 -23.85 20.63
C TYR A 866 24.46 -24.81 19.73
N ALA A 867 24.52 -26.10 20.08
CA ALA A 867 25.29 -27.11 19.36
C ALA A 867 24.70 -27.41 17.96
N ASP A 868 23.37 -27.51 17.86
CA ASP A 868 22.64 -27.87 16.64
C ASP A 868 22.19 -26.65 15.79
N TRP A 869 22.54 -25.43 16.20
CA TRP A 869 21.95 -24.21 15.67
C TRP A 869 22.93 -23.46 14.72
N PRO A 870 22.54 -23.10 13.48
CA PRO A 870 23.47 -22.57 12.49
C PRO A 870 23.51 -21.02 12.43
N GLY A 871 24.68 -20.43 12.72
CA GLY A 871 24.94 -19.01 12.45
C GLY A 871 24.96 -18.13 13.70
N TYR A 872 24.25 -17.00 13.68
CA TYR A 872 24.15 -16.06 14.81
C TYR A 872 22.75 -16.08 15.41
N HIS A 873 22.65 -15.77 16.71
CA HIS A 873 21.40 -15.73 17.49
C HIS A 873 21.39 -14.49 18.38
N LEU A 874 20.23 -14.21 18.98
CA LEU A 874 20.05 -13.21 20.03
C LEU A 874 19.73 -13.93 21.36
N VAL A 875 20.41 -13.58 22.46
CA VAL A 875 20.29 -14.24 23.78
C VAL A 875 20.45 -13.21 24.89
N ASP A 876 19.64 -13.27 25.96
CA ASP A 876 19.67 -12.28 27.06
C ASP A 876 19.62 -10.82 26.56
N VAL A 877 18.81 -10.54 25.54
CA VAL A 877 18.57 -9.19 24.98
C VAL A 877 17.08 -8.89 25.09
N LEU A 878 16.73 -7.69 25.51
CA LEU A 878 15.34 -7.26 25.60
C LEU A 878 14.93 -6.48 24.34
N VAL A 879 13.76 -6.80 23.79
CA VAL A 879 13.13 -6.05 22.71
C VAL A 879 11.78 -5.56 23.24
N ASP A 880 11.45 -4.29 23.06
CA ASP A 880 10.15 -3.73 23.47
C ASP A 880 8.97 -4.51 22.87
N ARG A 881 9.04 -4.86 21.59
CA ARG A 881 8.04 -5.65 20.88
C ARG A 881 7.88 -7.08 21.41
N ASP A 882 8.96 -7.69 21.90
CA ASP A 882 8.94 -9.01 22.56
C ASP A 882 8.21 -8.94 23.91
N LEU A 883 8.55 -7.93 24.71
CA LEU A 883 7.91 -7.68 25.99
C LEU A 883 6.42 -7.33 25.81
N PHE A 884 6.04 -6.62 24.75
CA PHE A 884 4.64 -6.36 24.39
C PHE A 884 3.88 -7.66 24.08
N ASP A 885 4.41 -8.55 23.22
CA ASP A 885 3.77 -9.83 22.90
C ASP A 885 3.56 -10.68 24.17
N ARG A 886 4.61 -10.79 24.98
CA ARG A 886 4.61 -11.61 26.21
C ARG A 886 3.65 -11.04 27.26
N LEU A 887 3.57 -9.71 27.39
CA LEU A 887 2.57 -9.05 28.24
C LEU A 887 1.15 -9.25 27.74
N ARG A 888 0.88 -9.13 26.42
CA ARG A 888 -0.48 -9.31 25.88
C ARG A 888 -0.99 -10.74 26.03
N ALA A 889 -0.15 -11.74 25.76
CA ALA A 889 -0.48 -13.14 25.97
C ALA A 889 -0.72 -13.45 27.46
N ARG A 890 0.15 -12.96 28.34
CA ARG A 890 -0.01 -13.11 29.79
C ARG A 890 -1.25 -12.41 30.33
N ALA A 891 -1.60 -11.24 29.78
CA ALA A 891 -2.80 -10.51 30.14
C ALA A 891 -4.06 -11.31 29.85
N GLN A 892 -4.17 -11.89 28.65
CA GLN A 892 -5.29 -12.76 28.30
C GLN A 892 -5.33 -14.01 29.19
N ALA A 893 -4.18 -14.66 29.47
CA ALA A 893 -4.11 -15.81 30.36
C ALA A 893 -4.48 -15.51 31.83
N ARG A 894 -4.25 -14.28 32.32
CA ARG A 894 -4.65 -13.85 33.67
C ARG A 894 -6.10 -13.37 33.76
N GLY A 895 -6.63 -12.85 32.65
CA GLY A 895 -7.91 -12.14 32.59
C GLY A 895 -8.00 -10.95 33.55
N ALA A 896 -9.22 -10.48 33.79
CA ALA A 896 -9.55 -9.65 34.95
C ALA A 896 -9.97 -10.57 36.11
N THR A 897 -8.98 -11.18 36.76
CA THR A 897 -9.18 -12.04 37.93
C THR A 897 -9.74 -11.23 39.11
N ASP A 898 -10.72 -11.80 39.84
CA ASP A 898 -11.58 -11.11 40.81
C ASP A 898 -10.83 -10.13 41.73
N GLY A 899 -11.10 -8.83 41.54
CA GLY A 899 -10.60 -7.75 42.38
C GLY A 899 -9.13 -7.34 42.21
N ALA A 900 -8.40 -7.92 41.24
CA ALA A 900 -6.96 -7.66 41.05
C ALA A 900 -6.60 -6.92 39.74
N ASP A 901 -7.49 -6.87 38.74
CA ASP A 901 -7.26 -6.26 37.41
C ASP A 901 -5.93 -6.68 36.73
N ALA A 902 -5.39 -7.85 37.09
CA ALA A 902 -3.98 -8.20 36.83
C ALA A 902 -3.62 -8.28 35.33
N GLY A 903 -4.52 -8.80 34.49
CA GLY A 903 -4.33 -8.79 33.04
C GLY A 903 -4.42 -7.38 32.44
N ILE A 904 -5.30 -6.52 32.96
CA ILE A 904 -5.39 -5.12 32.52
C ILE A 904 -4.12 -4.34 32.90
N HIS A 905 -3.52 -4.60 34.08
CA HIS A 905 -2.22 -4.03 34.43
C HIS A 905 -1.12 -4.47 33.46
N ASP A 906 -1.11 -5.74 33.02
CA ASP A 906 -0.16 -6.21 32.00
C ASP A 906 -0.38 -5.51 30.64
N LEU A 907 -1.63 -5.28 30.21
CA LEU A 907 -1.94 -4.48 29.02
C LEU A 907 -1.48 -3.02 29.12
N ILE A 908 -1.71 -2.36 30.26
CA ILE A 908 -1.21 -0.99 30.51
C ILE A 908 0.31 -0.97 30.45
N THR A 909 0.97 -1.99 31.02
CA THR A 909 2.43 -2.12 30.98
C THR A 909 2.95 -2.39 29.56
N ALA A 910 2.15 -2.99 28.68
CA ALA A 910 2.49 -3.19 27.28
C ALA A 910 2.42 -1.87 26.49
N LEU A 911 1.37 -1.07 26.72
CA LEU A 911 1.25 0.27 26.12
C LEU A 911 2.33 1.23 26.62
N ASP A 912 2.81 1.08 27.86
CA ASP A 912 3.95 1.82 28.39
C ASP A 912 5.29 1.55 27.65
N LEU A 913 5.35 0.55 26.75
CA LEU A 913 6.50 0.27 25.88
C LEU A 913 6.40 0.99 24.52
N VAL A 914 5.25 1.59 24.20
CA VAL A 914 4.98 2.26 22.93
C VAL A 914 5.37 3.74 23.04
N HIS A 915 6.21 4.21 22.12
CA HIS A 915 6.82 5.54 22.15
C HIS A 915 6.73 6.32 20.82
N GLY A 916 6.12 5.73 19.78
CA GLY A 916 5.99 6.32 18.45
C GLY A 916 5.25 5.37 17.49
N GLN A 917 5.18 5.75 16.22
CA GLN A 917 4.82 4.80 15.17
C GLN A 917 5.90 3.69 15.10
N PRO A 918 5.53 2.39 15.03
CA PRO A 918 6.50 1.30 14.91
C PRO A 918 7.47 1.50 13.72
N LEU A 919 8.74 1.19 13.94
CA LEU A 919 9.86 1.40 13.01
C LEU A 919 10.03 2.85 12.51
N THR A 920 9.94 3.84 13.40
CA THR A 920 10.38 5.20 13.07
C THR A 920 11.91 5.25 13.00
N ASP A 921 12.47 5.33 11.79
CA ASP A 921 13.92 5.29 11.51
C ASP A 921 14.28 6.38 10.48
N ASP A 922 15.21 7.27 10.82
CA ASP A 922 15.64 8.40 9.98
C ASP A 922 16.45 7.97 8.73
N ARG A 923 16.77 6.68 8.57
CA ARG A 923 17.59 6.18 7.46
C ARG A 923 16.79 6.10 6.14
N PRO A 924 17.22 6.81 5.08
CA PRO A 924 16.62 6.66 3.75
C PRO A 924 17.01 5.33 3.08
N GLY A 925 16.08 4.74 2.33
CA GLY A 925 16.33 3.61 1.42
C GLY A 925 15.99 2.23 1.98
N ASN A 926 16.80 1.23 1.63
CA ASN A 926 16.59 -0.21 1.89
C ASN A 926 16.76 -0.64 3.37
N ALA A 927 16.30 0.18 4.31
CA ALA A 927 16.15 -0.25 5.70
C ALA A 927 14.86 -1.08 5.84
N TRP A 928 14.90 -2.14 6.65
CA TRP A 928 13.74 -2.91 7.12
C TRP A 928 12.91 -3.64 6.04
N HIS A 929 13.41 -3.79 4.81
CA HIS A 929 12.71 -4.44 3.68
C HIS A 929 11.99 -5.75 4.07
N TRP A 930 12.75 -6.70 4.62
CA TRP A 930 12.31 -8.02 5.05
C TRP A 930 11.21 -7.97 6.14
N TYR A 931 11.07 -6.87 6.90
CA TYR A 931 10.01 -6.67 7.90
C TYR A 931 8.65 -6.38 7.22
N TYR A 932 8.69 -5.67 6.10
CA TYR A 932 7.50 -5.27 5.33
C TYR A 932 7.03 -6.38 4.38
N THR A 933 7.94 -7.11 3.73
CA THR A 933 7.61 -8.05 2.66
C THR A 933 7.21 -9.45 3.13
N GLU A 934 7.88 -10.03 4.13
CA GLU A 934 7.59 -11.42 4.55
C GLU A 934 6.23 -11.54 5.26
N VAL A 935 5.91 -10.59 6.15
CA VAL A 935 4.73 -10.67 7.04
C VAL A 935 4.02 -9.31 7.22
N SER A 936 4.57 -8.19 6.75
CA SER A 936 4.04 -6.84 7.00
C SER A 936 3.81 -6.54 8.49
N TYR A 937 4.79 -6.90 9.32
CA TYR A 937 4.74 -6.79 10.78
C TYR A 937 4.39 -5.37 11.25
N ASP A 938 4.83 -4.34 10.52
CA ASP A 938 4.54 -2.92 10.81
C ASP A 938 3.05 -2.62 11.02
N ARG A 939 2.18 -3.27 10.23
CA ARG A 939 0.73 -3.09 10.29
C ARG A 939 0.10 -3.95 11.38
N TYR A 940 0.70 -5.09 11.68
CA TYR A 940 0.25 -6.02 12.71
C TYR A 940 0.56 -5.47 14.11
N ASP A 941 1.72 -4.84 14.26
CA ASP A 941 2.14 -4.11 15.46
C ASP A 941 1.17 -2.96 15.75
N ALA A 942 0.90 -2.11 14.76
CA ALA A 942 -0.05 -1.00 14.88
C ALA A 942 -1.47 -1.46 15.22
N ALA A 943 -1.98 -2.52 14.55
CA ALA A 943 -3.28 -3.11 14.85
C ALA A 943 -3.36 -3.68 16.28
N GLY A 944 -2.33 -4.42 16.70
CA GLY A 944 -2.26 -5.00 18.05
C GLY A 944 -2.22 -3.95 19.16
N ILE A 945 -1.54 -2.82 18.95
CA ILE A 945 -1.51 -1.69 19.90
C ILE A 945 -2.90 -1.05 20.01
N VAL A 946 -3.60 -0.81 18.89
CA VAL A 946 -4.98 -0.30 18.87
C VAL A 946 -5.92 -1.25 19.61
N ASP A 947 -5.85 -2.56 19.35
CA ASP A 947 -6.69 -3.57 20.00
C ASP A 947 -6.48 -3.62 21.53
N VAL A 948 -5.22 -3.53 21.98
CA VAL A 948 -4.88 -3.46 23.41
C VAL A 948 -5.44 -2.18 24.04
N ALA A 949 -5.31 -1.02 23.39
CA ALA A 949 -5.88 0.24 23.89
C ALA A 949 -7.41 0.23 23.93
N LEU A 950 -8.07 -0.31 22.89
CA LEU A 950 -9.53 -0.51 22.85
C LEU A 950 -10.00 -1.42 24.00
N THR A 951 -9.23 -2.45 24.35
CA THR A 951 -9.53 -3.31 25.51
C THR A 951 -9.41 -2.55 26.83
N VAL A 952 -8.32 -1.80 27.03
CA VAL A 952 -8.09 -1.06 28.30
C VAL A 952 -9.10 0.08 28.49
N GLN A 953 -9.43 0.86 27.45
CA GLN A 953 -10.47 1.91 27.57
C GLN A 953 -11.86 1.33 27.85
N ALA A 954 -12.19 0.14 27.30
CA ALA A 954 -13.45 -0.53 27.59
C ALA A 954 -13.53 -0.92 29.08
N HIS A 955 -12.46 -1.51 29.64
CA HIS A 955 -12.37 -1.77 31.08
C HIS A 955 -12.51 -0.49 31.90
N ALA A 956 -11.71 0.53 31.57
CA ALA A 956 -11.63 1.79 32.32
C ALA A 956 -12.96 2.54 32.40
N LEU A 957 -13.74 2.57 31.30
CA LEU A 957 -15.04 3.25 31.23
C LEU A 957 -16.20 2.42 31.82
N ALA A 958 -16.09 1.08 31.86
CA ALA A 958 -17.15 0.22 32.41
C ALA A 958 -17.11 0.07 33.94
N ARG A 959 -16.09 0.63 34.62
CA ARG A 959 -15.97 0.66 36.09
C ARG A 959 -17.16 1.38 36.75
N PRO A 960 -17.47 1.10 38.04
CA PRO A 960 -18.48 1.88 38.78
C PRO A 960 -18.14 3.36 38.91
N GLU A 961 -16.85 3.68 38.99
CA GLU A 961 -16.28 5.02 38.83
C GLU A 961 -15.38 4.99 37.59
N PRO A 962 -15.81 5.56 36.43
CA PRO A 962 -15.06 5.52 35.18
C PRO A 962 -13.72 6.24 35.25
N ASP A 963 -12.65 5.60 34.79
CA ASP A 963 -11.31 6.20 34.70
C ASP A 963 -11.08 6.78 33.30
N THR A 964 -11.63 7.98 33.06
CA THR A 964 -11.47 8.67 31.77
C THR A 964 -10.01 9.06 31.49
N ALA A 965 -9.24 9.39 32.53
CA ALA A 965 -7.83 9.74 32.40
C ALA A 965 -6.98 8.58 31.88
N LEU A 966 -7.20 7.36 32.38
CA LEU A 966 -6.59 6.15 31.84
C LEU A 966 -7.07 5.88 30.40
N ALA A 967 -8.39 5.96 30.15
CA ALA A 967 -8.98 5.72 28.83
C ALA A 967 -8.41 6.68 27.76
N ARG A 968 -8.29 7.97 28.07
CA ARG A 968 -7.66 8.99 27.23
C ARG A 968 -6.20 8.66 26.95
N ARG A 969 -5.40 8.41 27.99
CA ARG A 969 -3.96 8.10 27.90
C ARG A 969 -3.68 6.92 26.96
N VAL A 970 -4.43 5.82 27.07
CA VAL A 970 -4.17 4.62 26.23
C VAL A 970 -4.52 4.86 24.76
N LEU A 971 -5.50 5.73 24.49
CA LEU A 971 -5.91 6.09 23.14
C LEU A 971 -4.96 7.11 22.50
N GLU A 972 -4.40 8.03 23.27
CA GLU A 972 -3.32 8.93 22.82
C GLU A 972 -2.05 8.14 22.46
N ILE A 973 -1.71 7.08 23.22
CA ILE A 973 -0.65 6.14 22.87
C ILE A 973 -0.99 5.38 21.57
N ALA A 974 -2.23 4.89 21.42
CA ALA A 974 -2.66 4.16 20.22
C ALA A 974 -2.65 5.04 18.95
N LEU A 975 -3.06 6.31 19.05
CA LEU A 975 -2.98 7.28 17.96
C LEU A 975 -1.55 7.70 17.65
N THR A 976 -0.65 7.67 18.64
CA THR A 976 0.80 7.86 18.41
C THR A 976 1.40 6.69 17.62
N ALA A 977 0.94 5.46 17.85
CA ALA A 977 1.36 4.28 17.10
C ALA A 977 0.68 4.13 15.73
N SER A 978 -0.60 4.53 15.63
CA SER A 978 -1.44 4.42 14.44
C SER A 978 -2.33 5.66 14.28
N PRO A 979 -1.78 6.78 13.72
CA PRO A 979 -2.52 8.05 13.57
C PRO A 979 -3.78 7.97 12.69
N TYR A 980 -3.95 6.86 11.95
CA TYR A 980 -5.01 6.65 10.97
C TYR A 980 -6.07 5.64 11.44
N SER A 981 -6.01 5.18 12.70
CA SER A 981 -7.04 4.31 13.30
C SER A 981 -8.33 5.08 13.56
N GLU A 982 -9.34 4.83 12.71
CA GLU A 982 -10.70 5.33 12.91
C GLU A 982 -11.25 4.89 14.27
N GLU A 983 -10.94 3.67 14.72
CA GLU A 983 -11.41 3.13 15.99
C GLU A 983 -10.86 3.91 17.18
N ALA A 984 -9.57 4.24 17.18
CA ALA A 984 -8.92 5.01 18.24
C ALA A 984 -9.42 6.48 18.26
N TRP A 985 -9.61 7.11 17.10
CA TRP A 985 -10.19 8.46 17.03
C TRP A 985 -11.64 8.51 17.55
N GLN A 986 -12.49 7.54 17.17
CA GLN A 986 -13.88 7.47 17.66
C GLN A 986 -13.97 7.12 19.15
N ALA A 987 -12.97 6.40 19.67
CA ALA A 987 -12.82 6.13 21.11
C ALA A 987 -12.33 7.36 21.88
N LEU A 988 -11.37 8.14 21.35
CA LEU A 988 -10.92 9.36 22.03
C LEU A 988 -12.06 10.39 22.09
N ALA A 989 -12.83 10.51 21.02
CA ALA A 989 -14.10 11.24 20.98
C ALA A 989 -15.24 10.58 21.78
N ASN A 990 -15.04 9.44 22.45
CA ASN A 990 -15.93 8.92 23.49
C ASN A 990 -15.50 9.41 24.87
N VAL A 991 -14.19 9.39 25.14
CA VAL A 991 -13.65 9.85 26.42
C VAL A 991 -13.89 11.35 26.60
N ALA A 992 -13.70 12.15 25.54
CA ALA A 992 -14.06 13.57 25.58
C ALA A 992 -15.56 13.82 25.85
N ASP A 993 -16.48 13.00 25.32
CA ASP A 993 -17.92 13.09 25.67
C ASP A 993 -18.17 12.71 27.13
N ALA A 994 -17.52 11.65 27.64
CA ALA A 994 -17.65 11.17 29.01
C ALA A 994 -17.07 12.15 30.05
N GLU A 995 -16.07 12.94 29.66
CA GLU A 995 -15.52 14.07 30.43
C GLU A 995 -16.40 15.34 30.35
N GLY A 996 -17.42 15.36 29.48
CA GLY A 996 -18.30 16.51 29.23
C GLY A 996 -17.78 17.53 28.19
N ASN A 997 -16.62 17.26 27.58
CA ASN A 997 -15.98 18.10 26.57
C ASN A 997 -16.58 17.87 25.16
N HIS A 998 -17.90 17.99 24.99
CA HIS A 998 -18.58 17.70 23.71
C HIS A 998 -18.01 18.48 22.50
N ALA A 999 -17.54 19.72 22.71
CA ALA A 999 -16.89 20.51 21.66
C ALA A 999 -15.53 19.93 21.23
N GLU A 1000 -14.78 19.32 22.15
CA GLU A 1000 -13.56 18.57 21.85
C GLU A 1000 -13.92 17.28 21.09
N ALA A 1001 -14.93 16.55 21.55
CA ALA A 1001 -15.40 15.33 20.89
C ALA A 1001 -15.83 15.57 19.43
N ASP A 1002 -16.55 16.66 19.15
CA ASP A 1002 -16.91 17.07 17.79
C ASP A 1002 -15.71 17.60 16.98
N GLN A 1003 -14.77 18.30 17.61
CA GLN A 1003 -13.51 18.65 16.95
C GLN A 1003 -12.75 17.39 16.52
N LEU A 1004 -12.50 16.43 17.41
CA LEU A 1004 -11.78 15.17 17.13
C LEU A 1004 -12.42 14.39 15.97
N ARG A 1005 -13.76 14.31 15.93
CA ARG A 1005 -14.52 13.72 14.81
C ARG A 1005 -14.33 14.46 13.48
N SER A 1006 -14.13 15.77 13.53
CA SER A 1006 -13.94 16.62 12.35
C SER A 1006 -12.48 16.67 11.88
N ASP A 1007 -11.52 16.56 12.79
CA ASP A 1007 -10.08 16.52 12.50
C ASP A 1007 -9.73 15.19 11.81
N ASN A 1008 -10.15 14.04 12.36
CA ASN A 1008 -10.06 12.73 11.69
C ASN A 1008 -10.80 12.68 10.33
N ARG A 1009 -11.78 13.56 10.09
CA ARG A 1009 -12.42 13.71 8.76
C ARG A 1009 -11.61 14.61 7.82
N ARG A 1010 -10.95 15.65 8.33
CA ARG A 1010 -10.06 16.52 7.53
C ARG A 1010 -8.77 15.80 7.13
N ASP A 1011 -8.26 14.91 7.99
CA ASP A 1011 -7.17 13.98 7.68
C ASP A 1011 -7.56 12.86 6.68
N ARG A 1012 -8.72 12.95 6.02
CA ARG A 1012 -9.11 12.18 4.82
C ARG A 1012 -8.88 12.95 3.51
N GLY A 1013 -8.39 14.20 3.57
CA GLY A 1013 -8.19 15.05 2.38
C GLY A 1013 -7.17 14.54 1.36
N ASP A 1014 -6.26 13.65 1.77
CA ASP A 1014 -5.33 12.95 0.88
C ASP A 1014 -5.99 11.82 0.06
N ASP A 1015 -7.13 11.27 0.52
CA ASP A 1015 -7.68 9.99 0.07
C ASP A 1015 -8.63 10.13 -1.15
N GLU A 1016 -8.61 9.13 -2.05
CA GLU A 1016 -9.65 8.95 -3.06
C GLU A 1016 -10.93 8.42 -2.37
N ALA A 1017 -12.04 9.16 -2.52
CA ALA A 1017 -13.32 8.97 -1.80
C ALA A 1017 -14.07 7.68 -2.23
N PRO A 1018 -15.10 7.18 -1.51
CA PRO A 1018 -16.10 7.93 -0.72
C PRO A 1018 -15.68 8.46 0.66
N LEU A 1019 -16.48 9.38 1.22
CA LEU A 1019 -16.23 10.07 2.49
C LEU A 1019 -16.95 9.47 3.71
N ASP A 1020 -17.85 8.52 3.50
CA ASP A 1020 -18.78 8.02 4.52
C ASP A 1020 -18.06 7.16 5.59
N PRO A 1021 -18.47 7.22 6.88
CA PRO A 1021 -17.84 6.44 7.94
C PRO A 1021 -18.24 4.94 7.89
N PRO A 1022 -17.34 4.02 8.29
CA PRO A 1022 -17.62 2.58 8.30
C PRO A 1022 -18.91 2.20 9.01
N VAL A 1023 -19.55 1.09 8.63
CA VAL A 1023 -20.75 0.56 9.32
C VAL A 1023 -20.57 0.50 10.84
N ARG A 1024 -19.41 0.04 11.33
CA ARG A 1024 -19.06 0.01 12.77
C ARG A 1024 -19.17 1.39 13.42
N THR A 1025 -18.59 2.43 12.81
CA THR A 1025 -18.68 3.82 13.28
C THR A 1025 -20.13 4.32 13.26
N ARG A 1026 -20.91 3.99 12.21
CA ARG A 1026 -22.34 4.32 12.12
C ARG A 1026 -23.16 3.65 13.23
N GLN A 1027 -22.88 2.38 13.55
CA GLN A 1027 -23.51 1.65 14.66
C GLN A 1027 -23.21 2.29 16.03
N ILE A 1028 -21.93 2.60 16.32
CA ILE A 1028 -21.54 3.27 17.58
C ILE A 1028 -22.24 4.63 17.71
N ALA A 1029 -22.25 5.44 16.65
CA ALA A 1029 -22.93 6.73 16.62
C ALA A 1029 -24.47 6.63 16.70
N ALA A 1030 -25.06 5.49 16.33
CA ALA A 1030 -26.49 5.21 16.52
C ALA A 1030 -26.79 4.74 17.95
N ARG A 1031 -25.93 3.91 18.55
CA ARG A 1031 -26.06 3.42 19.94
C ARG A 1031 -25.95 4.58 20.94
N ARG A 1032 -24.96 5.47 20.80
CA ARG A 1032 -24.85 6.70 21.61
C ARG A 1032 -26.08 7.60 21.49
N ARG A 1033 -26.65 7.79 20.30
CA ARG A 1033 -27.87 8.60 20.09
C ARG A 1033 -29.13 8.00 20.75
N LYS A 1034 -29.14 6.70 21.08
CA LYS A 1034 -30.18 6.08 21.91
C LYS A 1034 -29.89 6.25 23.41
N ALA A 1035 -28.63 6.11 23.83
CA ALA A 1035 -28.20 6.26 25.22
C ALA A 1035 -28.27 7.71 25.74
N THR A 1036 -28.02 8.69 24.87
CA THR A 1036 -28.10 10.13 25.18
C THR A 1036 -29.13 10.80 24.27
N PRO A 1037 -30.43 10.82 24.66
CA PRO A 1037 -31.44 11.55 23.92
C PRO A 1037 -31.14 13.05 23.96
N GLY A 1038 -30.72 13.60 22.82
CA GLY A 1038 -30.48 15.05 22.70
C GLY A 1038 -31.73 15.86 23.03
N PRO A 1039 -31.58 17.12 23.50
CA PRO A 1039 -32.72 17.98 23.77
C PRO A 1039 -33.55 18.14 22.49
N ARG A 1040 -34.84 17.75 22.54
CA ARG A 1040 -35.76 17.88 21.41
C ARG A 1040 -35.89 19.34 21.00
N THR A 1041 -35.16 19.74 19.96
CA THR A 1041 -35.36 21.01 19.25
C THR A 1041 -36.78 21.01 18.71
N ARG A 1042 -37.63 21.86 19.28
CA ARG A 1042 -38.95 22.15 18.73
C ARG A 1042 -38.82 23.24 17.68
N ASN A 1043 -39.29 22.92 16.48
CA ASN A 1043 -39.25 23.71 15.24
C ASN A 1043 -37.87 23.74 14.60
#